data_AF-M7W7J1-F1
#
_entry.id   AF-M7W7J1-F1
#
_cell.length_a   1.000
_cell.length_b   1.000
_cell.length_c   1.000
_cell.angle_alpha   90.00
_cell.angle_beta   90.00
_cell.angle_gamma   90.00
#
_symmetry.space_group_name_H-M   'P 1'
#
loop_
_entity.id
_entity.type
_entity.pdbx_description
1 polymer ?
#
loop_
_entity_poly.entity_id
_entity_poly.type
_entity_poly.pdbx_seq_one_letter_code
_entity_poly.pdbx_strand_id
1 'polypeptide(L)'
;MKWVFILILIIFCFGNNSQEVTQEEFENEGECGDGIWDWFSEECDRTSGCGKDCLCKKGYTANGNGTCVMSCMFGDGCIGGCIEPDVCDECNTTKGYTEDCQGCQDGYMWFGEGICKPYTSYTMHTCFSFLNFTRYQTAGLGIAFPFDILVGKEQKEIIAKIPYIPVQYQSLSISRCSRFVDMMKPYTYGYWFNITFEKASKVMIEVENIYSAETIDYYDMTQQKIGSDMAILIQNECPSTTDLSYRVKCIMRNGGTSKYVRVPRIYYEGTANSNIFAFVHSKYASKPMGGYNIYFKEIKHICSYTTSTIGWQNIIKGNYYVDLDLDNAIQSNSVCNKNKVKGFWYRIPGADHTIVISSCNSTGDYDVSFNLIRYKPSDYGYTSYDEDISNVDCSDSSHTECVLTRTDGCSKDSKLAKMTITISHEYDYLLFVGITEEYEANVRVSFDITCPQECGSNGKCSPYSGRCECYNGYTLIDETCTKCGNSKLDNNEECDLSVEGYQDSLCTNACNCKYGTQPMTVKVNGTSSTKCAVPTCGNGKIDVYEECDGGYGCDHCVCVNMTKKYSKARLDCLPSSCGNKKLDEGEECDGGDGCIECECQPGWYSQDKTHCSSQSLLGRQLKYWGTLVIVYWIFFFILLLILILLYIKLTKKIKQEIDDEKLVIFENTIIPFDKTNSQFIDLKQQNPYFSFSTTDIDFGDKRPEIDEPIETTISLTNNWKENLHFTFHSGDYPKYEIMCKPFTGTVHPSESIELTISFIARCTTVLNEKVPITIRYGQLQNIIKEIKRENPDLIPQNSQSSQNSESDNKSRSSSTNGSSSQKNSHTSLNTQKNTPSGSGKS
;
A
#
# COMPACT_ATOMS: atom_id res chain seq x y z
N MET A 1 -9.70 -51.39 -19.48
CA MET A 1 -8.40 -51.18 -18.79
C MET A 1 -7.86 -49.76 -18.96
N LYS A 2 -7.75 -49.18 -20.17
CA LYS A 2 -7.31 -47.77 -20.35
C LYS A 2 -8.25 -46.71 -19.77
N TRP A 3 -9.57 -46.87 -19.84
CA TRP A 3 -10.52 -45.92 -19.22
C TRP A 3 -10.46 -45.88 -17.69
N VAL A 4 -10.15 -47.01 -17.05
CA VAL A 4 -9.92 -47.07 -15.60
C VAL A 4 -8.58 -46.40 -15.25
N PHE A 5 -7.57 -46.54 -16.11
CA PHE A 5 -6.28 -45.85 -15.95
C PHE A 5 -6.38 -44.33 -16.19
N ILE A 6 -7.23 -43.89 -17.12
CA ILE A 6 -7.52 -42.47 -17.40
C ILE A 6 -8.37 -41.87 -16.28
N LEU A 7 -9.35 -42.60 -15.74
CA LEU A 7 -10.11 -42.15 -14.57
C LEU A 7 -9.21 -42.06 -13.32
N ILE A 8 -8.26 -42.99 -13.16
CA ILE A 8 -7.25 -42.95 -12.08
C ILE A 8 -6.26 -41.79 -12.28
N LEU A 9 -5.87 -41.45 -13.52
CA LEU A 9 -5.04 -40.27 -13.82
C LEU A 9 -5.79 -38.96 -13.62
N ILE A 10 -7.08 -38.89 -13.97
CA ILE A 10 -7.94 -37.73 -13.71
C ILE A 10 -8.12 -37.54 -12.20
N ILE A 11 -8.34 -38.62 -11.43
CA ILE A 11 -8.47 -38.55 -9.97
C ILE A 11 -7.14 -38.23 -9.28
N PHE A 12 -5.99 -38.60 -9.87
CA PHE A 12 -4.66 -38.16 -9.38
C PHE A 12 -4.34 -36.69 -9.73
N CYS A 13 -4.85 -36.17 -10.84
CA CYS A 13 -4.67 -34.75 -11.22
C CYS A 13 -5.58 -33.78 -10.46
N PHE A 14 -6.72 -34.22 -9.93
CA PHE A 14 -7.65 -33.37 -9.15
C PHE A 14 -7.55 -33.55 -7.62
N GLY A 15 -6.53 -34.27 -7.14
CA GLY A 15 -6.38 -34.65 -5.73
C GLY A 15 -5.46 -33.77 -4.88
N ASN A 16 -4.94 -32.67 -5.41
CA ASN A 16 -4.15 -31.68 -4.69
C ASN A 16 -4.62 -30.27 -5.06
N ASN A 17 -5.66 -29.80 -4.37
CA ASN A 17 -5.82 -28.37 -4.11
C ASN A 17 -5.87 -28.21 -2.58
N SER A 18 -4.72 -28.39 -1.94
CA SER A 18 -4.35 -27.40 -0.93
C SER A 18 -4.09 -26.11 -1.72
N GLN A 19 -4.76 -25.01 -1.38
CA GLN A 19 -4.30 -23.69 -1.80
C GLN A 19 -2.92 -23.48 -1.14
N GLU A 20 -1.88 -23.92 -1.83
CA GLU A 20 -0.64 -23.16 -1.85
C GLU A 20 -0.96 -21.93 -2.69
N VAL A 21 -0.94 -20.77 -2.04
CA VAL A 21 -1.09 -19.49 -2.73
C VAL A 21 0.06 -19.41 -3.73
N THR A 22 -0.29 -19.39 -5.01
CA THR A 22 0.72 -19.25 -6.07
C THR A 22 1.37 -17.87 -5.98
N GLN A 23 2.61 -17.72 -6.45
CA GLN A 23 3.22 -16.38 -6.60
C GLN A 23 2.32 -15.44 -7.41
N GLU A 24 1.51 -15.99 -8.32
CA GLU A 24 0.47 -15.32 -9.11
C GLU A 24 -0.75 -14.84 -8.28
N GLU A 25 -1.16 -15.56 -7.24
CA GLU A 25 -2.23 -15.11 -6.30
C GLU A 25 -1.70 -14.08 -5.28
N PHE A 26 -0.41 -14.08 -4.96
CA PHE A 26 0.23 -13.02 -4.15
C PHE A 26 0.52 -11.75 -4.98
N GLU A 27 0.75 -11.92 -6.29
CA GLU A 27 1.01 -10.82 -7.24
C GLU A 27 -0.28 -10.29 -7.92
N ASN A 28 -1.45 -10.86 -7.64
CA ASN A 28 -2.72 -10.35 -8.16
C ASN A 28 -3.09 -9.03 -7.47
N GLU A 29 -3.23 -7.96 -8.26
CA GLU A 29 -3.86 -6.73 -7.80
C GLU A 29 -5.35 -7.02 -7.55
N GLY A 30 -5.82 -6.88 -6.31
CA GLY A 30 -7.25 -7.00 -5.98
C GLY A 30 -8.09 -6.06 -6.83
N GLU A 31 -9.17 -6.59 -7.42
CA GLU A 31 -10.09 -5.80 -8.25
C GLU A 31 -11.16 -5.13 -7.39
N CYS A 32 -10.93 -3.86 -7.09
CA CYS A 32 -11.84 -3.12 -6.23
C CYS A 32 -13.28 -3.03 -6.77
N GLY A 33 -14.27 -3.47 -5.97
CA GLY A 33 -15.69 -3.39 -6.29
C GLY A 33 -16.32 -4.68 -6.81
N ASP A 34 -15.58 -5.80 -6.81
CA ASP A 34 -16.04 -7.09 -7.31
C ASP A 34 -16.98 -7.84 -6.34
N GLY A 35 -17.03 -7.44 -5.08
CA GLY A 35 -17.83 -8.04 -4.01
C GLY A 35 -17.09 -9.09 -3.17
N ILE A 36 -15.77 -9.26 -3.37
CA ILE A 36 -14.89 -10.18 -2.66
C ILE A 36 -13.77 -9.38 -2.00
N TRP A 37 -13.89 -9.15 -0.69
CA TRP A 37 -12.83 -8.51 0.08
C TRP A 37 -11.58 -9.41 0.21
N ASP A 38 -10.46 -8.94 -0.34
CA ASP A 38 -9.13 -9.51 -0.11
C ASP A 38 -8.40 -8.78 1.02
N TRP A 39 -8.07 -9.50 2.09
CA TRP A 39 -7.41 -8.93 3.27
C TRP A 39 -5.95 -8.51 3.05
N PHE A 40 -5.31 -8.95 1.97
CA PHE A 40 -3.94 -8.57 1.63
C PHE A 40 -3.86 -7.30 0.78
N SER A 41 -4.83 -7.05 -0.10
CA SER A 41 -4.81 -5.94 -1.06
C SER A 41 -5.86 -4.85 -0.82
N GLU A 42 -6.89 -5.10 -0.01
CA GLU A 42 -8.04 -4.20 0.15
C GLU A 42 -8.35 -3.90 1.62
N GLU A 43 -8.68 -2.65 1.94
CA GLU A 43 -9.23 -2.28 3.25
C GLU A 43 -10.74 -2.55 3.33
N CYS A 44 -11.40 -2.50 2.18
CA CYS A 44 -12.83 -2.62 2.04
C CYS A 44 -13.21 -3.07 0.63
N ASP A 45 -14.39 -3.65 0.48
CA ASP A 45 -14.94 -3.88 -0.85
C ASP A 45 -16.46 -3.68 -0.87
N ARG A 46 -16.92 -2.94 -1.89
CA ARG A 46 -18.32 -2.63 -2.22
C ARG A 46 -19.18 -2.12 -1.05
N THR A 47 -18.56 -1.62 0.00
CA THR A 47 -19.23 -1.12 1.22
C THR A 47 -19.30 0.41 1.25
N SER A 48 -20.24 0.94 2.04
CA SER A 48 -20.38 2.39 2.20
C SER A 48 -19.11 2.98 2.81
N GLY A 49 -18.61 4.06 2.22
CA GLY A 49 -17.32 4.64 2.59
C GLY A 49 -16.10 4.01 1.92
N CYS A 50 -16.26 2.96 1.10
CA CYS A 50 -15.15 2.38 0.34
C CYS A 50 -14.85 3.20 -0.93
N GLY A 51 -13.57 3.49 -1.15
CA GLY A 51 -13.03 4.21 -2.30
C GLY A 51 -12.98 3.34 -3.57
N LYS A 52 -12.62 3.95 -4.71
CA LYS A 52 -12.37 3.21 -5.97
C LYS A 52 -11.02 2.48 -5.97
N ASP A 53 -10.19 2.82 -5.00
CA ASP A 53 -8.87 2.31 -4.67
C ASP A 53 -8.92 1.25 -3.55
N CYS A 54 -10.13 0.83 -3.14
CA CYS A 54 -10.35 -0.14 -2.06
C CYS A 54 -9.77 0.25 -0.71
N LEU A 55 -9.58 1.56 -0.52
CA LEU A 55 -9.26 2.18 0.75
C LEU A 55 -10.50 2.84 1.32
N CYS A 56 -10.58 2.92 2.64
CA CYS A 56 -11.65 3.68 3.27
C CYS A 56 -11.48 5.18 2.98
N LYS A 57 -12.56 5.80 2.47
CA LYS A 57 -12.62 7.24 2.22
C LYS A 57 -12.38 8.04 3.49
N LYS A 58 -11.96 9.29 3.34
CA LYS A 58 -11.75 10.21 4.47
C LYS A 58 -12.97 10.23 5.38
N GLY A 59 -12.74 10.05 6.68
CA GLY A 59 -13.80 9.97 7.68
C GLY A 59 -14.36 8.56 7.90
N TYR A 60 -13.80 7.53 7.25
CA TYR A 60 -14.08 6.12 7.50
C TYR A 60 -12.81 5.38 7.92
N THR A 61 -12.97 4.30 8.70
CA THR A 61 -11.90 3.43 9.17
C THR A 61 -12.25 1.98 8.90
N ALA A 62 -11.31 1.21 8.35
CA ALA A 62 -11.51 -0.22 8.12
C ALA A 62 -11.73 -0.96 9.43
N ASN A 63 -12.72 -1.85 9.48
CA ASN A 63 -12.96 -2.70 10.66
C ASN A 63 -12.24 -4.05 10.60
N GLY A 64 -11.39 -4.27 9.59
CA GLY A 64 -10.67 -5.52 9.39
C GLY A 64 -11.53 -6.68 8.87
N ASN A 65 -12.76 -6.42 8.40
CA ASN A 65 -13.66 -7.41 7.80
C ASN A 65 -14.18 -6.94 6.41
N GLY A 66 -13.39 -6.12 5.70
CA GLY A 66 -13.77 -5.60 4.38
C GLY A 66 -14.85 -4.52 4.37
N THR A 67 -15.12 -3.89 5.52
CA THR A 67 -16.10 -2.82 5.60
C THR A 67 -15.53 -1.57 6.25
N CYS A 68 -15.88 -0.42 5.68
CA CYS A 68 -15.54 0.89 6.21
C CYS A 68 -16.55 1.34 7.26
N VAL A 69 -16.07 1.57 8.49
CA VAL A 69 -16.87 2.12 9.59
C VAL A 69 -16.71 3.64 9.61
N MET A 70 -17.83 4.33 9.57
CA MET A 70 -17.87 5.79 9.58
C MET A 70 -17.45 6.35 10.95
N SER A 71 -16.50 7.28 10.93
CA SER A 71 -16.12 8.12 12.07
C SER A 71 -16.89 9.44 11.98
N CYS A 72 -18.01 9.52 12.71
CA CYS A 72 -18.84 10.72 12.76
C CYS A 72 -18.07 11.90 13.41
N MET A 73 -17.81 12.95 12.63
CA MET A 73 -17.05 14.14 13.02
C MET A 73 -17.71 14.88 14.19
N PHE A 74 -19.04 14.90 14.26
CA PHE A 74 -19.79 15.53 15.34
C PHE A 74 -19.88 14.66 16.61
N GLY A 75 -19.41 13.41 16.54
CA GLY A 75 -19.48 12.46 17.64
C GLY A 75 -20.88 12.33 18.23
N ASP A 76 -20.98 12.50 19.55
CA ASP A 76 -22.23 12.48 20.32
C ASP A 76 -23.03 13.80 20.26
N GLY A 77 -22.58 14.73 19.42
CA GLY A 77 -23.27 15.95 19.01
C GLY A 77 -24.31 15.72 17.93
N CYS A 78 -24.21 14.63 17.15
CA CYS A 78 -25.24 14.24 16.19
C CYS A 78 -26.24 13.26 16.81
N ILE A 79 -27.52 13.62 16.82
CA ILE A 79 -28.60 12.76 17.34
C ILE A 79 -28.85 11.66 16.31
N GLY A 80 -28.69 10.40 16.73
CA GLY A 80 -28.84 9.24 15.84
C GLY A 80 -27.60 8.89 15.01
N GLY A 81 -26.53 9.68 15.11
CA GLY A 81 -25.28 9.49 14.37
C GLY A 81 -25.28 10.19 13.01
N CYS A 82 -24.09 10.37 12.45
CA CYS A 82 -23.91 11.00 11.14
C CYS A 82 -24.42 10.11 9.99
N ILE A 83 -24.73 10.71 8.83
CA ILE A 83 -25.07 9.98 7.59
C ILE A 83 -23.84 9.84 6.69
N GLU A 84 -23.05 10.90 6.61
CA GLU A 84 -21.69 10.91 6.08
C GLU A 84 -20.75 11.43 7.17
N PRO A 85 -19.43 11.19 7.13
CA PRO A 85 -18.54 11.50 8.24
C PRO A 85 -18.66 12.94 8.74
N ASP A 86 -18.98 13.88 7.85
CA ASP A 86 -19.12 15.31 8.07
C ASP A 86 -20.56 15.84 7.93
N VAL A 87 -21.56 14.97 7.81
CA VAL A 87 -22.97 15.35 7.65
C VAL A 87 -23.82 14.79 8.78
N CYS A 88 -24.49 15.69 9.50
CA CYS A 88 -25.45 15.37 10.54
C CYS A 88 -26.84 15.94 10.19
N ASP A 89 -27.87 15.11 10.29
CA ASP A 89 -29.25 15.51 10.02
C ASP A 89 -29.88 16.28 11.20
N GLU A 90 -29.59 15.87 12.43
CA GLU A 90 -30.16 16.48 13.63
C GLU A 90 -29.10 16.64 14.72
N CYS A 91 -28.76 17.88 15.07
CA CYS A 91 -27.74 18.18 16.07
C CYS A 91 -28.30 18.40 17.47
N ASN A 92 -27.53 17.95 18.45
CA ASN A 92 -27.87 18.11 19.86
C ASN A 92 -27.56 19.53 20.35
N THR A 93 -28.58 20.38 20.29
CA THR A 93 -28.52 21.77 20.75
C THR A 93 -28.13 21.91 22.22
N THR A 94 -28.42 20.91 23.07
CA THR A 94 -28.04 20.95 24.50
C THR A 94 -26.53 20.84 24.73
N LYS A 95 -25.79 20.32 23.74
CA LYS A 95 -24.31 20.27 23.74
C LYS A 95 -23.66 21.47 23.06
N GLY A 96 -24.47 22.48 22.71
CA GLY A 96 -23.99 23.73 22.12
C GLY A 96 -23.80 23.70 20.62
N TYR A 97 -24.43 22.76 19.90
CA TYR A 97 -24.50 22.75 18.43
C TYR A 97 -25.68 23.59 17.93
N THR A 98 -25.56 24.22 16.77
CA THR A 98 -26.68 24.93 16.11
C THR A 98 -27.72 23.93 15.58
N GLU A 99 -28.96 24.38 15.40
CA GLU A 99 -30.05 23.53 14.87
C GLU A 99 -29.78 23.05 13.44
N ASP A 100 -29.04 23.83 12.66
CA ASP A 100 -28.65 23.51 11.28
C ASP A 100 -27.35 22.69 11.18
N CYS A 101 -26.79 22.25 12.30
CA CYS A 101 -25.53 21.50 12.39
C CYS A 101 -24.29 22.19 11.80
N GLN A 102 -24.38 23.46 11.39
CA GLN A 102 -23.27 24.14 10.71
C GLN A 102 -22.26 24.78 11.66
N GLY A 103 -22.55 24.84 12.97
CA GLY A 103 -21.63 25.43 13.92
C GLY A 103 -22.00 25.25 15.39
N CYS A 104 -21.41 26.09 16.24
CA CYS A 104 -21.66 26.08 17.67
C CYS A 104 -22.50 27.29 18.10
N GLN A 105 -23.39 27.08 19.06
CA GLN A 105 -24.19 28.11 19.72
C GLN A 105 -23.35 29.12 20.50
N ASP A 106 -23.95 30.24 20.89
CA ASP A 106 -23.30 31.25 21.73
C ASP A 106 -22.78 30.65 23.05
N GLY A 107 -21.56 31.05 23.42
CA GLY A 107 -20.82 30.45 24.54
C GLY A 107 -20.07 29.14 24.22
N TYR A 108 -20.28 28.57 23.03
CA TYR A 108 -19.57 27.39 22.53
C TYR A 108 -18.74 27.72 21.29
N MET A 109 -17.67 26.97 21.05
CA MET A 109 -16.84 27.04 19.85
C MET A 109 -16.23 25.67 19.52
N TRP A 110 -15.59 25.58 18.37
CA TRP A 110 -14.92 24.37 17.90
C TRP A 110 -13.63 24.10 18.70
N PHE A 111 -13.48 22.88 19.22
CA PHE A 111 -12.28 22.35 19.87
C PHE A 111 -11.90 21.03 19.18
N GLY A 112 -11.35 21.14 17.98
CA GLY A 112 -11.32 20.10 16.95
C GLY A 112 -12.45 20.30 15.94
N GLU A 113 -12.27 19.76 14.74
CA GLU A 113 -13.29 19.81 13.69
C GLU A 113 -14.57 19.09 14.16
N GLY A 114 -15.70 19.79 14.12
CA GLY A 114 -17.03 19.29 14.47
C GLY A 114 -17.29 19.10 15.97
N ILE A 115 -16.39 19.54 16.86
CA ILE A 115 -16.54 19.32 18.31
C ILE A 115 -16.83 20.64 19.03
N CYS A 116 -18.10 20.88 19.40
CA CYS A 116 -18.48 22.06 20.17
C CYS A 116 -18.19 21.87 21.68
N LYS A 117 -17.44 22.81 22.27
CA LYS A 117 -17.23 22.90 23.73
C LYS A 117 -17.40 24.33 24.23
N PRO A 118 -17.78 24.50 25.51
CA PRO A 118 -17.93 25.83 26.09
C PRO A 118 -16.58 26.56 26.16
N TYR A 119 -16.59 27.86 25.93
CA TYR A 119 -15.41 28.74 26.05
C TYR A 119 -15.76 30.02 26.80
N THR A 120 -14.74 30.71 27.32
CA THR A 120 -14.91 31.99 28.04
C THR A 120 -14.27 33.14 27.26
N SER A 121 -15.09 33.99 26.67
CA SER A 121 -14.64 35.11 25.80
C SER A 121 -13.75 36.14 26.49
N TYR A 122 -13.82 36.28 27.82
CA TYR A 122 -13.05 37.26 28.59
C TYR A 122 -11.58 36.89 28.81
N THR A 123 -11.12 35.72 28.36
CA THR A 123 -9.75 35.22 28.54
C THR A 123 -8.92 35.22 27.25
N MET A 124 -9.44 35.78 26.16
CA MET A 124 -8.77 35.76 24.86
C MET A 124 -7.64 36.79 24.79
N HIS A 125 -6.51 36.40 24.22
CA HIS A 125 -5.45 37.36 23.88
C HIS A 125 -5.56 37.84 22.43
N THR A 126 -5.30 39.13 22.27
CA THR A 126 -4.92 39.68 20.98
C THR A 126 -3.44 39.43 20.74
N CYS A 127 -2.96 39.57 19.51
CA CYS A 127 -1.52 39.50 19.22
C CYS A 127 -0.72 40.39 20.20
N PHE A 128 -1.19 41.62 20.44
CA PHE A 128 -0.50 42.57 21.30
C PHE A 128 -0.54 42.15 22.78
N SER A 129 -1.70 41.73 23.28
CA SER A 129 -1.81 41.33 24.68
C SER A 129 -1.09 40.01 24.96
N PHE A 130 -1.03 39.10 23.99
CA PHE A 130 -0.22 37.88 24.08
C PHE A 130 1.27 38.23 24.23
N LEU A 131 1.84 39.02 23.32
CA LEU A 131 3.28 39.34 23.35
C LEU A 131 3.69 40.02 24.66
N ASN A 132 2.85 40.93 25.18
CA ASN A 132 3.14 41.60 26.46
C ASN A 132 2.97 40.68 27.67
N PHE A 133 1.89 39.88 27.72
CA PHE A 133 1.64 38.96 28.81
C PHE A 133 2.73 37.89 28.90
N THR A 134 3.07 37.26 27.77
CA THR A 134 4.08 36.20 27.71
C THR A 134 5.48 36.73 28.03
N ARG A 135 5.78 37.99 27.67
CA ARG A 135 7.05 38.64 28.05
C ARG A 135 7.19 38.81 29.57
N TYR A 136 6.10 39.18 30.25
CA TYR A 136 6.09 39.25 31.72
C TYR A 136 6.27 37.87 32.36
N GLN A 137 5.57 36.84 31.85
CA GLN A 137 5.62 35.49 32.42
C GLN A 137 6.99 34.83 32.22
N THR A 138 7.57 34.91 31.03
CA THR A 138 8.90 34.36 30.74
C THR A 138 10.00 35.04 31.55
N ALA A 139 9.91 36.37 31.73
CA ALA A 139 10.80 37.10 32.64
C ALA A 139 10.69 36.61 34.10
N GLY A 140 9.47 36.36 34.58
CA GLY A 140 9.23 35.78 35.92
C GLY A 140 9.80 34.37 36.09
N LEU A 141 9.99 33.62 35.00
CA LEU A 141 10.58 32.28 34.97
C LEU A 141 12.10 32.29 34.68
N GLY A 142 12.71 33.45 34.42
CA GLY A 142 14.12 33.56 34.05
C GLY A 142 14.44 33.01 32.66
N ILE A 143 13.46 32.90 31.77
CA ILE A 143 13.60 32.36 30.42
C ILE A 143 13.76 33.53 29.43
N ALA A 144 14.75 33.45 28.54
CA ALA A 144 14.91 34.41 27.45
C ALA A 144 13.67 34.42 26.55
N PHE A 145 13.15 35.60 26.22
CA PHE A 145 11.92 35.75 25.43
C PHE A 145 12.13 35.31 23.97
N PRO A 146 11.59 34.16 23.52
CA PRO A 146 11.93 33.57 22.23
C PRO A 146 11.01 34.03 21.09
N PHE A 147 10.09 34.97 21.35
CA PHE A 147 9.04 35.38 20.41
C PHE A 147 9.36 36.69 19.66
N ASP A 148 10.44 37.39 20.02
CA ASP A 148 10.99 38.49 19.22
C ASP A 148 12.14 37.96 18.37
N ILE A 149 11.95 37.92 17.04
CA ILE A 149 12.91 37.39 16.07
C ILE A 149 13.49 38.54 15.27
N LEU A 150 14.82 38.56 15.16
CA LEU A 150 15.55 39.60 14.42
C LEU A 150 16.26 38.96 13.23
N VAL A 151 15.73 39.18 12.04
CA VAL A 151 16.25 38.68 10.77
C VAL A 151 17.15 39.73 10.15
N GLY A 152 18.33 39.32 9.68
CA GLY A 152 19.21 40.18 8.91
C GLY A 152 20.60 40.45 9.50
N LYS A 153 20.92 39.87 10.66
CA LYS A 153 22.30 39.80 11.19
C LYS A 153 23.19 38.91 10.30
N GLU A 154 24.50 38.87 10.56
CA GLU A 154 25.48 38.04 9.81
C GLU A 154 25.15 36.52 9.78
N GLN A 155 24.17 36.08 10.57
CA GLN A 155 23.71 34.69 10.63
C GLN A 155 22.71 34.40 9.50
N LYS A 156 23.03 33.41 8.65
CA LYS A 156 22.18 32.92 7.56
C LYS A 156 20.98 32.09 8.02
N GLU A 157 21.04 31.58 9.26
CA GLU A 157 20.02 30.73 9.85
C GLU A 157 19.81 31.10 11.33
N ILE A 158 18.55 31.18 11.74
CA ILE A 158 18.13 31.45 13.12
C ILE A 158 17.20 30.33 13.56
N ILE A 159 17.48 29.75 14.73
CA ILE A 159 16.64 28.72 15.35
C ILE A 159 16.07 29.28 16.65
N ALA A 160 14.76 29.55 16.68
CA ALA A 160 14.09 29.97 17.90
C ALA A 160 13.51 28.74 18.62
N LYS A 161 14.02 28.47 19.82
CA LYS A 161 13.58 27.35 20.66
C LYS A 161 12.43 27.79 21.55
N ILE A 162 11.23 27.29 21.29
CA ILE A 162 10.01 27.66 22.01
C ILE A 162 9.82 26.72 23.19
N PRO A 163 9.82 27.24 24.44
CA PRO A 163 9.67 26.42 25.61
C PRO A 163 8.25 25.88 25.72
N TYR A 164 8.11 24.76 26.41
CA TYR A 164 6.80 24.27 26.82
C TYR A 164 6.20 25.23 27.88
N ILE A 165 5.10 25.90 27.53
CA ILE A 165 4.33 26.72 28.47
C ILE A 165 3.27 25.81 29.11
N PRO A 166 3.18 25.70 30.45
CA PRO A 166 2.15 24.87 31.09
C PRO A 166 0.72 25.28 30.68
N VAL A 167 -0.16 24.29 30.49
CA VAL A 167 -1.53 24.48 29.96
C VAL A 167 -2.33 25.53 30.72
N GLN A 168 -2.17 25.64 32.04
CA GLN A 168 -2.87 26.65 32.85
C GLN A 168 -2.49 28.10 32.54
N TYR A 169 -1.38 28.33 31.85
CA TYR A 169 -0.93 29.64 31.38
C TYR A 169 -1.14 29.83 29.88
N GLN A 170 -1.66 28.81 29.19
CA GLN A 170 -2.04 28.92 27.80
C GLN A 170 -3.48 29.38 27.69
N SER A 171 -3.67 30.37 26.83
CA SER A 171 -4.95 31.02 26.60
C SER A 171 -5.19 31.11 25.09
N LEU A 172 -6.47 31.10 24.74
CA LEU A 172 -6.90 31.22 23.35
C LEU A 172 -6.51 32.61 22.81
N SER A 173 -6.06 32.66 21.56
CA SER A 173 -5.69 33.87 20.86
C SER A 173 -6.60 34.10 19.66
N ILE A 174 -6.87 35.38 19.36
CA ILE A 174 -7.72 35.77 18.22
C ILE A 174 -6.91 35.71 16.92
N SER A 175 -7.41 34.97 15.93
CA SER A 175 -6.77 34.76 14.63
C SER A 175 -7.74 35.04 13.48
N ARG A 176 -7.75 36.28 12.98
CA ARG A 176 -8.63 36.72 11.89
C ARG A 176 -8.19 36.27 10.49
N CYS A 177 -6.98 35.72 10.36
CA CYS A 177 -6.36 35.38 9.08
C CYS A 177 -6.32 33.89 8.76
N SER A 178 -6.52 33.05 9.78
CA SER A 178 -6.47 31.60 9.62
C SER A 178 -7.78 31.05 9.07
N ARG A 179 -7.68 29.99 8.27
CA ARG A 179 -8.82 29.16 7.87
C ARG A 179 -9.05 27.97 8.77
N PHE A 180 -8.04 27.61 9.56
CA PHE A 180 -8.12 26.48 10.47
C PHE A 180 -8.71 26.91 11.82
N VAL A 181 -9.65 27.86 11.79
CA VAL A 181 -10.43 28.36 12.92
C VAL A 181 -11.83 28.69 12.40
N ASP A 182 -12.83 28.65 13.28
CA ASP A 182 -14.19 29.11 12.96
C ASP A 182 -14.16 30.61 12.60
N MET A 183 -14.72 30.98 11.44
CA MET A 183 -14.73 32.37 10.97
C MET A 183 -15.53 33.32 11.89
N MET A 184 -16.60 32.82 12.51
CA MET A 184 -17.42 33.62 13.42
C MET A 184 -16.80 33.68 14.83
N LYS A 185 -16.04 32.65 15.19
CA LYS A 185 -15.34 32.53 16.49
C LYS A 185 -13.87 32.19 16.26
N PRO A 186 -13.07 33.14 15.74
CA PRO A 186 -11.72 32.88 15.24
C PRO A 186 -10.70 32.81 16.38
N TYR A 187 -10.89 31.87 17.29
CA TYR A 187 -10.07 31.69 18.49
C TYR A 187 -9.34 30.36 18.41
N THR A 188 -8.08 30.33 18.82
CA THR A 188 -7.30 29.08 18.87
C THR A 188 -6.09 29.20 19.79
N TYR A 189 -5.56 28.05 20.22
CA TYR A 189 -4.28 27.99 20.92
C TYR A 189 -3.13 28.20 19.94
N GLY A 190 -2.22 29.09 20.26
CA GLY A 190 -1.06 29.39 19.42
C GLY A 190 -0.11 30.37 20.08
N TYR A 191 1.03 30.59 19.44
CA TYR A 191 2.04 31.57 19.85
C TYR A 191 2.24 32.61 18.77
N TRP A 192 2.23 33.88 19.18
CA TRP A 192 2.55 35.01 18.31
C TRP A 192 4.04 35.32 18.34
N PHE A 193 4.58 35.67 17.18
CA PHE A 193 5.97 36.05 16.96
C PHE A 193 6.01 37.43 16.33
N ASN A 194 6.90 38.28 16.84
CA ASN A 194 7.23 39.57 16.23
C ASN A 194 8.55 39.42 15.49
N ILE A 195 8.52 39.52 14.16
CA ILE A 195 9.68 39.30 13.30
C ILE A 195 10.08 40.65 12.70
N THR A 196 11.30 41.09 13.02
CA THR A 196 11.88 42.35 12.55
C THR A 196 12.96 42.08 11.52
N PHE A 197 12.91 42.74 10.37
CA PHE A 197 13.91 42.64 9.30
C PHE A 197 14.84 43.86 9.33
N GLU A 198 16.12 43.67 9.67
CA GLU A 198 17.12 44.76 9.66
C GLU A 198 17.53 45.14 8.23
N LYS A 199 17.68 44.14 7.36
CA LYS A 199 17.99 44.30 5.93
C LYS A 199 16.92 43.60 5.08
N ALA A 200 16.81 44.01 3.82
CA ALA A 200 15.97 43.29 2.86
C ALA A 200 16.46 41.83 2.75
N SER A 201 15.57 40.88 3.05
CA SER A 201 15.91 39.46 3.15
C SER A 201 14.77 38.60 2.63
N LYS A 202 15.11 37.53 1.91
CA LYS A 202 14.18 36.49 1.47
C LYS A 202 14.32 35.31 2.44
N VAL A 203 13.27 34.99 3.20
CA VAL A 203 13.37 34.01 4.30
C VAL A 203 12.31 32.93 4.18
N MET A 204 12.75 31.69 4.38
CA MET A 204 11.88 30.57 4.65
C MET A 204 11.69 30.40 6.15
N ILE A 205 10.44 30.30 6.59
CA ILE A 205 10.03 30.09 7.98
C ILE A 205 9.44 28.69 8.08
N GLU A 206 10.07 27.81 8.84
CA GLU A 206 9.68 26.40 8.98
C GLU A 206 9.46 26.08 10.45
N VAL A 207 8.33 25.44 10.77
CA VAL A 207 7.95 25.12 12.15
C VAL A 207 8.40 23.69 12.48
N GLU A 208 8.74 23.39 13.73
CA GLU A 208 9.08 22.06 14.26
C GLU A 208 10.36 21.40 13.71
N ASN A 209 10.45 21.20 12.39
CA ASN A 209 11.57 20.57 11.72
C ASN A 209 11.71 21.05 10.27
N ILE A 210 12.92 20.95 9.71
CA ILE A 210 13.20 21.20 8.29
C ILE A 210 13.26 19.84 7.59
N TYR A 211 12.31 19.59 6.70
CA TYR A 211 12.29 18.36 5.90
C TYR A 211 12.90 18.63 4.52
N SER A 212 13.79 17.74 4.09
CA SER A 212 14.29 17.74 2.71
C SER A 212 13.16 17.35 1.74
N ALA A 213 13.29 17.73 0.46
CA ALA A 213 12.35 17.32 -0.58
C ALA A 213 12.22 15.79 -0.66
N GLU A 214 13.34 15.06 -0.59
CA GLU A 214 13.36 13.59 -0.58
C GLU A 214 12.60 12.98 0.59
N THR A 215 12.73 13.58 1.78
CA THR A 215 11.99 13.12 2.96
C THR A 215 10.49 13.36 2.80
N ILE A 216 10.09 14.49 2.21
CA ILE A 216 8.69 14.78 1.91
C ILE A 216 8.16 13.75 0.91
N ASP A 217 8.87 13.54 -0.20
CA ASP A 217 8.51 12.60 -1.24
C ASP A 217 8.39 11.17 -0.68
N TYR A 218 9.31 10.74 0.20
CA TYR A 218 9.24 9.44 0.89
C TYR A 218 7.94 9.28 1.70
N TYR A 219 7.62 10.24 2.57
CA TYR A 219 6.40 10.15 3.41
C TYR A 219 5.11 10.26 2.59
N ASP A 220 5.14 11.02 1.49
CA ASP A 220 4.01 11.11 0.57
C ASP A 220 3.79 9.79 -0.18
N MET A 221 4.87 9.13 -0.62
CA MET A 221 4.81 7.81 -1.27
C MET A 221 4.37 6.70 -0.32
N THR A 222 4.90 6.66 0.92
CA THR A 222 4.51 5.65 1.92
C THR A 222 3.21 5.99 2.64
N GLN A 223 2.60 7.13 2.33
CA GLN A 223 1.38 7.64 2.94
C GLN A 223 1.44 7.74 4.49
N GLN A 224 2.63 7.89 5.05
CA GLN A 224 2.84 7.93 6.49
C GLN A 224 2.83 9.37 6.98
N LYS A 225 1.92 9.67 7.91
CA LYS A 225 1.77 11.02 8.47
C LYS A 225 2.89 11.34 9.47
N ILE A 226 3.54 12.48 9.28
CA ILE A 226 4.57 13.02 10.19
C ILE A 226 4.32 14.51 10.51
N GLY A 227 4.83 14.94 11.67
CA GLY A 227 4.76 16.31 12.14
C GLY A 227 3.51 16.66 12.90
N SER A 228 3.52 17.82 13.56
CA SER A 228 2.37 18.34 14.27
C SER A 228 1.39 19.00 13.31
N ASP A 229 0.10 18.68 13.44
CA ASP A 229 -1.00 19.32 12.71
C ASP A 229 -1.24 20.77 13.16
N MET A 230 -0.29 21.63 12.83
CA MET A 230 -0.31 23.05 13.12
C MET A 230 -0.55 23.85 11.85
N ALA A 231 -0.85 25.13 12.01
CA ALA A 231 -0.89 26.10 10.93
C ALA A 231 -0.07 27.33 11.30
N ILE A 232 0.44 28.02 10.28
CA ILE A 232 1.12 29.30 10.43
C ILE A 232 0.48 30.34 9.52
N LEU A 233 0.42 31.58 10.00
CA LEU A 233 0.00 32.74 9.22
C LEU A 233 0.89 33.95 9.50
N ILE A 234 0.88 34.91 8.59
CA ILE A 234 1.55 36.20 8.73
C ILE A 234 0.55 37.33 8.48
N GLN A 235 0.62 38.35 9.33
CA GLN A 235 -0.10 39.61 9.20
C GLN A 235 0.83 40.81 9.42
N ASN A 236 0.45 41.96 8.88
CA ASN A 236 1.25 43.19 8.92
C ASN A 236 1.13 43.96 10.25
N GLU A 237 0.10 43.69 11.03
CA GLU A 237 -0.27 44.47 12.22
C GLU A 237 -0.59 43.55 13.39
N CYS A 238 -0.39 44.06 14.61
CA CYS A 238 -0.64 43.33 15.85
C CYS A 238 -1.69 44.09 16.66
N PRO A 239 -3.00 43.90 16.37
CA PRO A 239 -4.06 44.69 16.98
C PRO A 239 -4.12 44.44 18.50
N SER A 240 -4.47 45.48 19.25
CA SER A 240 -4.74 45.41 20.69
C SER A 240 -6.22 45.16 21.02
N THR A 241 -7.11 45.32 20.03
CA THR A 241 -8.57 45.17 20.18
C THR A 241 -9.04 43.73 19.96
N THR A 242 -9.99 43.30 20.78
CA THR A 242 -10.73 42.04 20.64
C THR A 242 -11.91 42.15 19.68
N ASP A 243 -12.24 43.35 19.20
CA ASP A 243 -13.31 43.59 18.22
C ASP A 243 -13.05 42.85 16.91
N LEU A 244 -13.91 41.89 16.58
CA LEU A 244 -13.78 41.06 15.36
C LEU A 244 -14.04 41.86 14.08
N SER A 245 -14.70 43.01 14.14
CA SER A 245 -14.94 43.88 12.98
C SER A 245 -13.67 44.58 12.48
N TYR A 246 -12.61 44.64 13.30
CA TYR A 246 -11.33 45.20 12.92
C TYR A 246 -10.67 44.34 11.83
N ARG A 247 -10.50 44.91 10.63
CA ARG A 247 -9.87 44.24 9.50
C ARG A 247 -8.35 44.27 9.62
N VAL A 248 -7.75 43.08 9.67
CA VAL A 248 -6.29 42.91 9.61
C VAL A 248 -5.91 42.50 8.20
N LYS A 249 -4.80 43.03 7.68
CA LYS A 249 -4.28 42.60 6.38
C LYS A 249 -3.51 41.28 6.53
N CYS A 250 -4.16 40.20 6.14
CA CYS A 250 -3.57 38.87 6.06
C CYS A 250 -2.63 38.80 4.86
N ILE A 251 -1.37 38.47 5.11
CA ILE A 251 -0.36 38.39 4.05
C ILE A 251 -0.37 36.98 3.45
N MET A 252 -0.24 35.97 4.31
CA MET A 252 -0.03 34.58 3.92
C MET A 252 -0.37 33.64 5.06
N ARG A 253 -0.68 32.40 4.70
CA ARG A 253 -0.97 31.31 5.61
C ARG A 253 -0.59 29.99 4.95
N ASN A 254 -0.34 28.99 5.77
CA ASN A 254 -0.01 27.64 5.33
C ASN A 254 -0.40 26.64 6.44
N GLY A 255 -1.00 25.51 6.06
CA GLY A 255 -1.51 24.48 6.96
C GLY A 255 -0.69 23.20 7.01
N GLY A 256 0.44 23.15 6.31
CA GLY A 256 1.24 21.95 6.11
C GLY A 256 2.15 22.05 4.88
N THR A 257 2.96 21.01 4.68
CA THR A 257 3.84 20.89 3.51
C THR A 257 3.22 20.00 2.44
N SER A 258 2.59 18.90 2.87
CA SER A 258 1.81 17.99 2.03
C SER A 258 0.70 17.35 2.88
N LYS A 259 -0.07 16.43 2.28
CA LYS A 259 -1.09 15.65 2.99
C LYS A 259 -0.49 14.81 4.13
N TYR A 260 0.74 14.33 3.96
CA TYR A 260 1.40 13.42 4.90
C TYR A 260 2.47 14.13 5.75
N VAL A 261 3.12 15.18 5.23
CA VAL A 261 4.02 16.05 6.00
C VAL A 261 3.25 17.29 6.48
N ARG A 262 2.74 17.23 7.70
CA ARG A 262 1.77 18.21 8.25
C ARG A 262 2.42 19.45 8.85
N VAL A 263 3.74 19.58 8.71
CA VAL A 263 4.49 20.69 9.26
C VAL A 263 4.34 21.93 8.39
N PRO A 264 3.88 23.07 8.95
CA PRO A 264 3.61 24.26 8.16
C PRO A 264 4.88 25.07 7.90
N ARG A 265 4.90 25.73 6.73
CA ARG A 265 6.05 26.51 6.26
C ARG A 265 5.60 27.72 5.44
N ILE A 266 6.33 28.83 5.55
CA ILE A 266 6.03 30.07 4.83
C ILE A 266 7.29 30.73 4.28
N TYR A 267 7.21 31.14 3.01
CA TYR A 267 8.17 32.04 2.39
C TYR A 267 7.74 33.50 2.54
N TYR A 268 8.63 34.37 3.02
CA TYR A 268 8.39 35.81 3.10
C TYR A 268 9.58 36.62 2.60
N GLU A 269 9.27 37.72 1.90
CA GLU A 269 10.25 38.69 1.43
C GLU A 269 10.10 39.97 2.27
N GLY A 270 11.03 40.15 3.21
CA GLY A 270 11.05 41.31 4.09
C GLY A 270 11.79 42.48 3.48
N THR A 271 11.26 43.68 3.68
CA THR A 271 11.96 44.94 3.38
C THR A 271 12.82 45.38 4.57
N ALA A 272 13.86 46.17 4.32
CA ALA A 272 14.69 46.70 5.41
C ALA A 272 13.86 47.56 6.39
N ASN A 273 14.10 47.36 7.69
CA ASN A 273 13.40 48.01 8.80
C ASN A 273 11.88 47.81 8.81
N SER A 274 11.42 46.60 8.45
CA SER A 274 10.01 46.24 8.51
C SER A 274 9.73 45.16 9.56
N ASN A 275 8.54 45.21 10.15
CA ASN A 275 8.07 44.25 11.13
C ASN A 275 6.84 43.52 10.60
N ILE A 276 6.77 42.22 10.90
CA ILE A 276 5.61 41.38 10.64
C ILE A 276 5.29 40.54 11.87
N PHE A 277 4.06 40.03 11.92
CA PHE A 277 3.61 39.17 13.01
C PHE A 277 3.21 37.82 12.47
N ALA A 278 3.90 36.77 12.92
CA ALA A 278 3.56 35.40 12.61
C ALA A 278 2.78 34.77 13.76
N PHE A 279 1.82 33.90 13.44
CA PHE A 279 1.07 33.14 14.43
C PHE A 279 1.09 31.68 14.07
N VAL A 280 1.72 30.87 14.92
CA VAL A 280 1.76 29.41 14.81
C VAL A 280 0.75 28.85 15.79
N HIS A 281 -0.20 28.06 15.32
CA HIS A 281 -1.35 27.67 16.11
C HIS A 281 -1.88 26.27 15.78
N SER A 282 -2.64 25.71 16.73
CA SER A 282 -3.39 24.48 16.54
C SER A 282 -4.59 24.70 15.62
N LYS A 283 -4.94 23.70 14.81
CA LYS A 283 -6.17 23.73 14.00
C LYS A 283 -7.39 23.55 14.90
N TYR A 284 -8.37 24.45 14.78
CA TYR A 284 -9.64 24.49 15.51
C TYR A 284 -9.49 24.35 17.03
N ALA A 285 -8.45 24.93 17.65
CA ALA A 285 -8.20 24.80 19.08
C ALA A 285 -8.16 23.34 19.61
N SER A 286 -7.83 22.38 18.74
CA SER A 286 -7.88 20.94 19.03
C SER A 286 -7.04 20.54 20.25
N LYS A 287 -5.91 21.23 20.49
CA LYS A 287 -5.05 21.00 21.65
C LYS A 287 -4.25 22.25 22.03
N PRO A 288 -3.88 22.42 23.32
CA PRO A 288 -2.86 23.37 23.73
C PRO A 288 -1.52 23.13 23.03
N MET A 289 -0.74 24.19 22.86
CA MET A 289 0.56 24.16 22.17
C MET A 289 1.63 23.45 23.00
N GLY A 290 2.48 22.67 22.35
CA GLY A 290 3.71 22.12 22.95
C GLY A 290 4.90 23.08 22.82
N GLY A 291 6.07 22.66 23.31
CA GLY A 291 7.34 23.28 22.93
C GLY A 291 7.80 22.77 21.55
N TYR A 292 8.40 23.64 20.75
CA TYR A 292 8.87 23.32 19.39
C TYR A 292 9.98 24.28 18.95
N ASN A 293 10.68 23.97 17.86
CA ASN A 293 11.63 24.90 17.23
C ASN A 293 10.96 25.60 16.05
N ILE A 294 11.34 26.84 15.77
CA ILE A 294 11.01 27.53 14.51
C ILE A 294 12.30 28.00 13.85
N TYR A 295 12.44 27.69 12.58
CA TYR A 295 13.63 27.92 11.78
C TYR A 295 13.39 29.07 10.82
N PHE A 296 14.33 29.99 10.74
CA PHE A 296 14.34 31.10 9.79
C PHE A 296 15.61 30.98 8.96
N LYS A 297 15.47 30.67 7.68
CA LYS A 297 16.59 30.46 6.77
C LYS A 297 16.56 31.47 5.63
N GLU A 298 17.66 32.19 5.44
CA GLU A 298 17.81 33.08 4.28
C GLU A 298 18.01 32.24 3.01
N ILE A 299 17.15 32.42 2.00
CA ILE A 299 17.17 31.65 0.75
C ILE A 299 17.29 32.57 -0.47
N LYS A 300 17.77 32.05 -1.60
CA LYS A 300 17.84 32.84 -2.85
C LYS A 300 16.48 33.02 -3.49
N HIS A 301 15.77 31.92 -3.69
CA HIS A 301 14.42 31.92 -4.22
C HIS A 301 13.69 30.66 -3.77
N ILE A 302 12.37 30.73 -3.66
CA ILE A 302 11.57 29.60 -3.18
C ILE A 302 11.56 28.43 -4.17
N CYS A 303 11.66 28.72 -5.47
CA CYS A 303 11.66 27.72 -6.55
C CYS A 303 12.77 26.67 -6.45
N SER A 304 13.91 27.01 -5.86
CA SER A 304 15.04 26.11 -5.69
C SER A 304 15.10 25.49 -4.30
N TYR A 305 14.42 26.10 -3.33
CA TYR A 305 14.43 25.65 -1.95
C TYR A 305 13.38 24.56 -1.67
N THR A 306 12.17 24.68 -2.25
CA THR A 306 11.04 23.77 -1.94
C THR A 306 10.69 22.84 -3.10
N THR A 307 11.54 22.72 -4.11
CA THR A 307 11.20 21.93 -5.28
C THR A 307 11.44 20.45 -5.07
N SER A 308 10.44 19.64 -5.43
CA SER A 308 10.59 18.18 -5.55
C SER A 308 11.03 17.85 -6.97
N THR A 309 11.94 16.88 -7.11
CA THR A 309 12.46 16.45 -8.41
C THR A 309 11.59 15.32 -8.95
N ILE A 310 11.01 15.52 -10.13
CA ILE A 310 10.24 14.49 -10.82
C ILE A 310 11.22 13.59 -11.57
N GLY A 311 11.41 12.37 -11.07
CA GLY A 311 12.27 11.38 -11.71
C GLY A 311 11.67 10.86 -13.02
N TRP A 312 12.52 10.72 -14.06
CA TRP A 312 12.11 10.21 -15.37
C TRP A 312 11.52 8.81 -15.32
N GLN A 313 11.97 7.96 -14.40
CA GLN A 313 11.40 6.64 -14.16
C GLN A 313 9.91 6.68 -13.82
N ASN A 314 9.43 7.76 -13.18
CA ASN A 314 8.02 7.92 -12.85
C ASN A 314 7.22 8.32 -14.09
N ILE A 315 7.75 9.23 -14.91
CA ILE A 315 7.09 9.69 -16.14
C ILE A 315 7.03 8.57 -17.19
N ILE A 316 8.11 7.79 -17.35
CA ILE A 316 8.21 6.70 -18.34
C ILE A 316 7.26 5.54 -18.01
N LYS A 317 7.07 5.21 -16.73
CA LYS A 317 6.11 4.17 -16.30
C LYS A 317 4.66 4.51 -16.67
N GLY A 318 4.37 5.78 -16.94
CA GLY A 318 3.03 6.30 -17.18
C GLY A 318 2.21 6.40 -15.88
N ASN A 319 1.12 7.17 -15.94
CA ASN A 319 0.19 7.37 -14.82
C ASN A 319 0.79 8.05 -13.57
N TYR A 320 1.92 8.75 -13.69
CA TYR A 320 2.45 9.53 -12.57
C TYR A 320 1.63 10.81 -12.39
N TYR A 321 1.16 11.05 -11.16
CA TYR A 321 0.45 12.26 -10.80
C TYR A 321 0.82 12.73 -9.40
N VAL A 322 0.60 14.02 -9.15
CA VAL A 322 0.70 14.65 -7.83
C VAL A 322 -0.62 15.32 -7.50
N ASP A 323 -1.07 15.17 -6.26
CA ASP A 323 -2.25 15.84 -5.73
C ASP A 323 -1.83 17.07 -4.92
N LEU A 324 -2.33 18.24 -5.34
CA LEU A 324 -1.96 19.55 -4.81
C LEU A 324 -3.10 20.13 -3.99
N ASP A 325 -2.85 20.39 -2.71
CA ASP A 325 -3.80 21.02 -1.81
C ASP A 325 -3.43 22.50 -1.58
N LEU A 326 -4.32 23.42 -1.95
CA LEU A 326 -4.13 24.86 -1.80
C LEU A 326 -3.68 25.31 -0.40
N ASP A 327 -4.08 24.59 0.66
CA ASP A 327 -3.70 24.92 2.04
C ASP A 327 -2.21 24.69 2.33
N ASN A 328 -1.53 23.88 1.52
CA ASN A 328 -0.09 23.62 1.58
C ASN A 328 0.72 24.49 0.61
N ALA A 329 0.04 25.27 -0.24
CA ALA A 329 0.69 26.07 -1.28
C ALA A 329 1.51 27.23 -0.70
N ILE A 330 2.58 27.61 -1.41
CA ILE A 330 3.43 28.74 -1.05
C ILE A 330 3.26 29.85 -2.09
N GLN A 331 3.27 31.11 -1.64
CA GLN A 331 3.28 32.24 -2.56
C GLN A 331 4.65 32.37 -3.22
N SER A 332 4.68 32.38 -4.55
CA SER A 332 5.88 32.56 -5.33
C SER A 332 5.60 33.43 -6.55
N ASN A 333 6.67 34.01 -7.10
CA ASN A 333 6.69 34.58 -8.44
C ASN A 333 7.77 33.86 -9.28
N SER A 334 7.87 34.25 -10.54
CA SER A 334 8.89 33.75 -11.47
C SER A 334 9.14 34.76 -12.59
N VAL A 335 10.10 34.46 -13.46
CA VAL A 335 10.35 35.20 -14.70
C VAL A 335 9.14 35.19 -15.64
N CYS A 336 8.32 34.12 -15.60
CA CYS A 336 7.06 34.03 -16.35
C CYS A 336 5.95 34.93 -15.76
N ASN A 337 5.85 35.02 -14.44
CA ASN A 337 4.84 35.82 -13.76
C ASN A 337 5.42 36.54 -12.54
N LYS A 338 5.50 37.87 -12.62
CA LYS A 338 6.06 38.72 -11.55
C LYS A 338 5.13 38.87 -10.35
N ASN A 339 3.83 38.62 -10.52
CA ASN A 339 2.87 38.67 -9.43
C ASN A 339 3.00 37.42 -8.55
N LYS A 340 2.82 37.58 -7.24
CA LYS A 340 2.84 36.45 -6.31
C LYS A 340 1.54 35.65 -6.44
N VAL A 341 1.66 34.39 -6.82
CA VAL A 341 0.57 33.42 -6.91
C VAL A 341 0.88 32.27 -5.96
N LYS A 342 -0.15 31.64 -5.39
CA LYS A 342 0.03 30.44 -4.56
C LYS A 342 0.29 29.25 -5.46
N GLY A 343 1.24 28.39 -5.12
CA GLY A 343 1.50 27.21 -5.93
C GLY A 343 2.59 26.32 -5.40
N PHE A 344 3.04 25.45 -6.30
CA PHE A 344 4.01 24.38 -6.04
C PHE A 344 5.10 24.39 -7.12
N TRP A 345 6.31 24.01 -6.72
CA TRP A 345 7.48 24.00 -7.58
C TRP A 345 7.98 22.57 -7.81
N TYR A 346 8.23 22.23 -9.06
CA TYR A 346 8.75 20.92 -9.47
C TYR A 346 9.95 21.08 -10.38
N ARG A 347 10.99 20.28 -10.16
CA ARG A 347 12.16 20.18 -11.03
C ARG A 347 11.98 19.01 -11.96
N ILE A 348 12.18 19.24 -13.25
CA ILE A 348 12.19 18.22 -14.29
C ILE A 348 13.58 18.25 -14.93
N PRO A 349 14.44 17.24 -14.67
CA PRO A 349 15.75 17.15 -15.29
C PRO A 349 15.64 17.04 -16.82
N GLY A 350 16.58 17.61 -17.57
CA GLY A 350 16.60 17.50 -19.03
C GLY A 350 16.81 16.07 -19.57
N ALA A 351 16.08 15.65 -20.61
CA ALA A 351 16.25 14.29 -21.19
C ALA A 351 15.89 14.09 -22.68
N ASP A 352 15.72 15.16 -23.47
CA ASP A 352 15.30 15.12 -24.89
C ASP A 352 13.99 14.37 -25.17
N HIS A 353 13.06 14.43 -24.23
CA HIS A 353 11.73 13.82 -24.37
C HIS A 353 10.65 14.88 -24.46
N THR A 354 9.60 14.58 -25.23
CA THR A 354 8.37 15.37 -25.22
C THR A 354 7.44 14.83 -24.15
N ILE A 355 6.98 15.71 -23.28
CA ILE A 355 6.07 15.37 -22.18
C ILE A 355 4.80 16.20 -22.30
N VAL A 356 3.72 15.64 -21.78
CA VAL A 356 2.47 16.35 -21.52
C VAL A 356 2.28 16.47 -20.01
N ILE A 357 2.03 17.70 -19.56
CA ILE A 357 1.71 18.03 -18.18
C ILE A 357 0.27 18.51 -18.18
N SER A 358 -0.59 17.91 -17.35
CA SER A 358 -2.04 18.12 -17.43
C SER A 358 -2.67 18.20 -16.05
N SER A 359 -3.47 19.24 -15.81
CA SER A 359 -4.36 19.28 -14.63
C SER A 359 -5.80 18.87 -14.95
N CYS A 360 -6.08 18.39 -16.18
CA CYS A 360 -7.45 18.12 -16.65
C CYS A 360 -8.16 16.98 -15.90
N ASN A 361 -7.43 16.15 -15.15
CA ASN A 361 -7.98 15.05 -14.35
C ASN A 361 -8.37 15.47 -12.92
N SER A 362 -8.35 16.78 -12.63
CA SER A 362 -8.83 17.32 -11.35
C SER A 362 -10.35 17.18 -11.22
N THR A 363 -10.84 17.00 -10.00
CA THR A 363 -12.28 16.84 -9.73
C THR A 363 -13.07 18.16 -9.84
N GLY A 364 -12.40 19.30 -9.64
CA GLY A 364 -12.97 20.63 -9.77
C GLY A 364 -12.32 21.45 -10.89
N ASP A 365 -13.06 22.43 -11.40
CA ASP A 365 -12.60 23.37 -12.43
C ASP A 365 -11.98 24.62 -11.79
N TYR A 366 -10.75 24.45 -11.31
CA TYR A 366 -9.98 25.48 -10.62
C TYR A 366 -9.14 26.33 -11.60
N ASP A 367 -8.88 27.60 -11.26
CA ASP A 367 -7.97 28.47 -12.00
C ASP A 367 -6.50 28.03 -11.79
N VAL A 368 -5.98 27.26 -12.75
CA VAL A 368 -4.63 26.67 -12.70
C VAL A 368 -3.76 27.25 -13.80
N SER A 369 -2.52 27.59 -13.44
CA SER A 369 -1.50 28.05 -14.37
C SER A 369 -0.24 27.20 -14.27
N PHE A 370 0.31 26.81 -15.41
CA PHE A 370 1.61 26.18 -15.53
C PHE A 370 2.60 27.20 -16.09
N ASN A 371 3.65 27.48 -15.33
CA ASN A 371 4.78 28.29 -15.78
C ASN A 371 6.02 27.41 -15.81
N LEU A 372 6.56 27.18 -17.00
CA LEU A 372 7.77 26.39 -17.19
C LEU A 372 8.96 27.33 -17.40
N ILE A 373 9.90 27.27 -16.48
CA ILE A 373 11.16 28.02 -16.50
C ILE A 373 12.28 27.05 -16.84
N ARG A 374 13.28 27.48 -17.61
CA ARG A 374 14.53 26.73 -17.78
C ARG A 374 15.74 27.53 -17.36
N TYR A 375 16.79 26.83 -16.98
CA TYR A 375 18.11 27.40 -16.74
C TYR A 375 19.19 26.39 -17.16
N LYS A 376 20.41 26.88 -17.45
CA LYS A 376 21.54 25.99 -17.70
C LYS A 376 22.24 25.68 -16.39
N PRO A 377 22.44 24.41 -16.00
CA PRO A 377 23.16 24.06 -14.78
C PRO A 377 24.56 24.69 -14.72
N SER A 378 25.26 24.76 -15.85
CA SER A 378 26.61 25.34 -15.95
C SER A 378 26.69 26.83 -15.60
N ASP A 379 25.61 27.60 -15.79
CA ASP A 379 25.57 29.03 -15.45
C ASP A 379 25.68 29.25 -13.92
N TYR A 380 25.33 28.24 -13.14
CA TYR A 380 25.42 28.23 -11.68
C TYR A 380 26.58 27.37 -11.15
N GLY A 381 27.42 26.84 -12.04
CA GLY A 381 28.51 25.92 -11.67
C GLY A 381 28.04 24.51 -11.30
N TYR A 382 26.80 24.14 -11.67
CA TYR A 382 26.23 22.82 -11.46
C TYR A 382 26.46 21.91 -12.67
N THR A 383 26.38 20.62 -12.39
CA THR A 383 26.25 19.52 -13.35
C THR A 383 24.78 19.08 -13.43
N SER A 384 24.44 18.28 -14.44
CA SER A 384 23.10 17.71 -14.61
C SER A 384 22.68 16.73 -13.50
N TYR A 385 23.59 16.39 -12.58
CA TYR A 385 23.37 15.44 -11.49
C TYR A 385 23.29 16.09 -10.11
N ASP A 386 23.57 17.40 -9.99
CA ASP A 386 23.54 18.07 -8.70
C ASP A 386 22.09 18.16 -8.18
N GLU A 387 21.86 17.65 -6.98
CA GLU A 387 20.55 17.66 -6.32
C GLU A 387 20.27 19.01 -5.65
N ASP A 388 21.30 19.66 -5.07
CA ASP A 388 21.17 20.97 -4.41
C ASP A 388 21.29 22.12 -5.42
N ILE A 389 20.15 22.70 -5.77
CA ILE A 389 20.04 23.84 -6.67
C ILE A 389 19.70 25.15 -5.95
N SER A 390 19.94 25.23 -4.63
CA SER A 390 19.51 26.33 -3.75
C SER A 390 19.97 27.74 -4.16
N ASN A 391 20.93 27.87 -5.08
CA ASN A 391 21.37 29.17 -5.61
C ASN A 391 20.54 29.70 -6.79
N VAL A 392 19.69 28.87 -7.42
CA VAL A 392 18.89 29.28 -8.57
C VAL A 392 17.82 30.29 -8.12
N ASP A 393 17.75 31.43 -8.82
CA ASP A 393 16.70 32.45 -8.63
C ASP A 393 15.79 32.50 -9.85
N CYS A 394 14.60 31.90 -9.76
CA CYS A 394 13.64 31.85 -10.87
C CYS A 394 12.96 33.19 -11.18
N SER A 395 13.28 34.25 -10.44
CA SER A 395 12.86 35.62 -10.76
C SER A 395 13.95 36.41 -11.51
N ASP A 396 15.17 35.87 -11.62
CA ASP A 396 16.31 36.50 -12.30
C ASP A 396 16.33 36.15 -13.80
N SER A 397 15.95 37.12 -14.63
CA SER A 397 15.94 36.99 -16.09
C SER A 397 17.32 36.93 -16.75
N SER A 398 18.41 37.09 -15.99
CA SER A 398 19.77 37.01 -16.55
C SER A 398 20.30 35.58 -16.68
N HIS A 399 19.79 34.65 -15.86
CA HIS A 399 20.20 33.24 -15.84
C HIS A 399 19.03 32.26 -16.01
N THR A 400 17.79 32.75 -16.00
CA THR A 400 16.58 31.92 -16.17
C THR A 400 15.68 32.48 -17.26
N GLU A 401 15.01 31.58 -17.99
CA GLU A 401 14.15 31.93 -19.13
C GLU A 401 12.76 31.31 -18.95
N CYS A 402 11.72 32.09 -19.23
CA CYS A 402 10.35 31.56 -19.34
C CYS A 402 10.18 30.82 -20.67
N VAL A 403 10.00 29.50 -20.61
CA VAL A 403 9.82 28.66 -21.80
C VAL A 403 8.38 28.73 -22.27
N LEU A 404 7.44 28.50 -21.36
CA LEU A 404 6.03 28.38 -21.70
C LEU A 404 5.15 28.67 -20.48
N THR A 405 4.08 29.45 -20.70
CA THR A 405 2.99 29.62 -19.73
C THR A 405 1.70 29.09 -20.34
N ARG A 406 0.92 28.34 -19.57
CA ARG A 406 -0.40 27.84 -19.94
C ARG A 406 -1.40 28.02 -18.81
N THR A 407 -2.60 28.46 -19.15
CA THR A 407 -3.76 28.57 -18.26
C THR A 407 -4.98 27.91 -18.89
N ASP A 408 -4.77 27.15 -19.96
CA ASP A 408 -5.77 26.57 -20.84
C ASP A 408 -5.25 25.24 -21.41
N GLY A 409 -6.07 24.56 -22.22
CA GLY A 409 -5.69 23.33 -22.93
C GLY A 409 -6.49 22.09 -22.54
N CYS A 410 -7.42 22.21 -21.59
CA CYS A 410 -8.43 21.20 -21.29
C CYS A 410 -9.70 21.42 -22.15
N SER A 411 -10.90 21.11 -21.63
CA SER A 411 -12.16 21.35 -22.34
C SER A 411 -12.42 22.85 -22.58
N LYS A 412 -13.30 23.19 -23.53
CA LYS A 412 -13.52 24.56 -24.05
C LYS A 412 -13.82 25.63 -23.00
N ASP A 413 -14.40 25.25 -21.87
CA ASP A 413 -14.81 26.14 -20.79
C ASP A 413 -14.04 25.90 -19.48
N SER A 414 -13.03 25.04 -19.51
CA SER A 414 -12.26 24.70 -18.32
C SER A 414 -11.15 25.71 -18.04
N LYS A 415 -10.95 26.02 -16.76
CA LYS A 415 -9.86 26.86 -16.24
C LYS A 415 -8.59 26.05 -15.89
N LEU A 416 -8.63 24.75 -16.14
CA LEU A 416 -7.50 23.85 -15.94
C LEU A 416 -6.49 23.99 -17.09
N ALA A 417 -5.23 23.75 -16.78
CA ALA A 417 -4.13 23.90 -17.72
C ALA A 417 -3.64 22.56 -18.26
N LYS A 418 -3.21 22.57 -19.53
CA LYS A 418 -2.47 21.48 -20.16
C LYS A 418 -1.34 22.06 -21.00
N MET A 419 -0.15 21.50 -20.90
CA MET A 419 0.98 21.86 -21.75
C MET A 419 1.66 20.63 -22.33
N THR A 420 2.13 20.75 -23.57
CA THR A 420 2.99 19.77 -24.23
C THR A 420 4.29 20.46 -24.59
N ILE A 421 5.42 19.89 -24.18
CA ILE A 421 6.74 20.51 -24.30
C ILE A 421 7.83 19.47 -24.46
N THR A 422 8.85 19.79 -25.27
CA THR A 422 10.08 19.02 -25.40
C THR A 422 11.13 19.54 -24.41
N ILE A 423 11.57 18.68 -23.51
CA ILE A 423 12.54 18.96 -22.45
C ILE A 423 13.92 18.55 -22.94
N SER A 424 14.81 19.50 -23.25
CA SER A 424 16.17 19.23 -23.75
C SER A 424 17.12 18.87 -22.61
N HIS A 425 18.07 17.95 -22.87
CA HIS A 425 19.13 17.59 -21.91
C HIS A 425 20.11 18.73 -21.58
N GLU A 426 20.16 19.80 -22.38
CA GLU A 426 21.05 20.94 -22.14
C GLU A 426 20.62 21.82 -20.95
N TYR A 427 19.37 21.69 -20.51
CA TYR A 427 18.75 22.55 -19.50
C TYR A 427 18.06 21.74 -18.43
N ASP A 428 17.95 22.34 -17.25
CA ASP A 428 17.01 21.91 -16.23
C ASP A 428 15.77 22.80 -16.25
N TYR A 429 14.64 22.18 -15.95
CA TYR A 429 13.33 22.84 -16.01
C TYR A 429 12.71 22.91 -14.63
N LEU A 430 12.15 24.07 -14.30
CA LEU A 430 11.40 24.33 -13.08
C LEU A 430 9.97 24.68 -13.46
N LEU A 431 9.04 23.80 -13.13
CA LEU A 431 7.61 23.98 -13.31
C LEU A 431 7.03 24.62 -12.05
N PHE A 432 6.41 25.78 -12.20
CA PHE A 432 5.53 26.36 -11.18
C PHE A 432 4.07 26.11 -11.54
N VAL A 433 3.39 25.34 -10.69
CA VAL A 433 1.94 25.13 -10.76
C VAL A 433 1.26 26.14 -9.85
N GLY A 434 0.75 27.22 -10.43
CA GLY A 434 0.03 28.28 -9.72
C GLY A 434 -1.47 28.01 -9.66
N ILE A 435 -2.08 28.21 -8.50
CA ILE A 435 -3.52 28.05 -8.25
C ILE A 435 -4.08 29.41 -7.80
N THR A 436 -5.00 29.95 -8.58
CA THR A 436 -5.63 31.27 -8.33
C THR A 436 -7.00 31.12 -7.70
N GLU A 437 -7.09 30.30 -6.66
CA GLU A 437 -8.33 30.10 -5.91
C GLU A 437 -8.27 30.80 -4.56
N GLU A 438 -9.41 31.37 -4.16
CA GLU A 438 -9.52 31.97 -2.85
C GLU A 438 -9.68 30.88 -1.81
N TYR A 439 -10.72 30.05 -1.86
CA TYR A 439 -11.22 29.23 -0.75
C TYR A 439 -10.53 27.88 -0.56
N GLU A 440 -10.77 26.93 -1.46
CA GLU A 440 -10.23 25.58 -1.41
C GLU A 440 -9.98 25.09 -2.83
N ALA A 441 -8.92 24.31 -3.02
CA ALA A 441 -8.66 23.65 -4.29
C ALA A 441 -7.80 22.41 -4.08
N ASN A 442 -8.22 21.31 -4.69
CA ASN A 442 -7.45 20.08 -4.78
C ASN A 442 -7.20 19.78 -6.27
N VAL A 443 -5.98 20.05 -6.73
CA VAL A 443 -5.62 19.95 -8.15
C VAL A 443 -4.76 18.72 -8.36
N ARG A 444 -5.15 17.85 -9.30
CA ARG A 444 -4.35 16.71 -9.72
C ARG A 444 -3.56 17.07 -10.97
N VAL A 445 -2.24 16.94 -10.92
CA VAL A 445 -1.37 17.19 -12.08
C VAL A 445 -0.71 15.87 -12.50
N SER A 446 -0.93 15.45 -13.74
CA SER A 446 -0.30 14.28 -14.34
C SER A 446 0.87 14.65 -15.25
N PHE A 447 1.83 13.74 -15.36
CA PHE A 447 3.00 13.85 -16.21
C PHE A 447 3.13 12.58 -17.04
N ASP A 448 3.05 12.72 -18.36
CA ASP A 448 3.12 11.59 -19.28
C ASP A 448 4.10 11.88 -20.42
N ILE A 449 4.83 10.87 -20.88
CA ILE A 449 5.58 10.97 -22.14
C ILE A 449 4.59 10.95 -23.29
N THR A 450 4.85 11.77 -24.30
CA THR A 450 4.09 11.74 -25.55
C THR A 450 5.03 12.00 -26.72
N CYS A 451 4.58 11.67 -27.93
CA CYS A 451 5.30 11.93 -29.15
C CYS A 451 6.75 11.39 -29.11
N PRO A 452 6.94 10.08 -28.87
CA PRO A 452 8.27 9.50 -28.89
C PRO A 452 8.96 9.81 -30.23
N GLN A 453 10.24 10.18 -30.16
CA GLN A 453 11.05 10.56 -31.32
C GLN A 453 10.43 11.68 -32.19
N GLU A 454 9.72 12.64 -31.57
CA GLU A 454 9.06 13.76 -32.27
C GLU A 454 8.05 13.31 -33.34
N CYS A 455 7.40 12.15 -33.16
CA CYS A 455 6.47 11.53 -34.12
C CYS A 455 7.13 10.96 -35.38
N GLY A 456 8.45 10.77 -35.36
CA GLY A 456 9.25 10.35 -36.49
C GLY A 456 9.35 11.42 -37.59
N SER A 457 9.93 11.08 -38.74
CA SER A 457 10.14 12.05 -39.84
C SER A 457 8.85 12.47 -40.57
N ASN A 458 7.72 11.83 -40.29
CA ASN A 458 6.47 11.95 -41.06
C ASN A 458 5.28 12.47 -40.24
N GLY A 459 5.55 12.99 -39.05
CA GLY A 459 4.55 13.58 -38.17
C GLY A 459 5.07 14.84 -37.50
N LYS A 460 4.16 15.52 -36.81
CA LYS A 460 4.50 16.60 -35.88
C LYS A 460 3.78 16.36 -34.56
N CYS A 461 4.43 16.64 -33.44
CA CYS A 461 3.74 16.60 -32.16
C CYS A 461 2.80 17.82 -32.05
N SER A 462 1.51 17.56 -31.88
CA SER A 462 0.52 18.63 -31.75
C SER A 462 0.53 19.17 -30.33
N PRO A 463 0.77 20.48 -30.12
CA PRO A 463 0.74 21.08 -28.79
C PRO A 463 -0.66 21.14 -28.19
N TYR A 464 -1.72 20.94 -29.00
CA TYR A 464 -3.11 20.99 -28.56
C TYR A 464 -3.64 19.60 -28.20
N SER A 465 -3.53 18.63 -29.11
CA SER A 465 -3.99 17.27 -28.82
C SER A 465 -3.03 16.55 -27.85
N GLY A 466 -1.76 16.95 -27.80
CA GLY A 466 -0.71 16.25 -27.06
C GLY A 466 -0.42 14.88 -27.67
N ARG A 467 -0.63 14.73 -28.98
CA ARG A 467 -0.43 13.51 -29.76
C ARG A 467 0.22 13.84 -31.10
N CYS A 468 0.73 12.82 -31.77
CA CYS A 468 1.27 12.94 -33.11
C CYS A 468 0.19 13.20 -34.15
N GLU A 469 0.37 14.27 -34.93
CA GLU A 469 -0.40 14.56 -36.14
C GLU A 469 0.45 14.18 -37.36
N CYS A 470 0.02 13.13 -38.07
CA CYS A 470 0.73 12.64 -39.24
C CYS A 470 0.50 13.51 -40.47
N TYR A 471 1.52 13.60 -41.32
CA TYR A 471 1.40 14.25 -42.62
C TYR A 471 0.45 13.47 -43.55
N ASN A 472 -0.07 14.14 -44.58
CA ASN A 472 -1.03 13.54 -45.49
C ASN A 472 -0.48 12.28 -46.16
N GLY A 473 -1.23 11.17 -46.11
CA GLY A 473 -0.81 9.85 -46.59
C GLY A 473 -0.12 8.95 -45.55
N TYR A 474 0.00 9.43 -44.30
CA TYR A 474 0.49 8.67 -43.16
C TYR A 474 -0.60 8.54 -42.09
N THR A 475 -0.55 7.46 -41.33
CA THR A 475 -1.47 7.09 -40.26
C THR A 475 -0.69 6.85 -38.97
N LEU A 476 -1.35 7.06 -37.84
CA LEU A 476 -0.73 6.89 -36.52
C LEU A 476 -0.90 5.44 -36.08
N ILE A 477 0.19 4.69 -35.98
CA ILE A 477 0.25 3.34 -35.41
C ILE A 477 1.38 3.32 -34.38
N ASP A 478 1.09 2.82 -33.17
CA ASP A 478 2.07 2.74 -32.07
C ASP A 478 2.84 4.06 -31.85
N GLU A 479 2.09 5.17 -31.77
CA GLU A 479 2.60 6.54 -31.54
C GLU A 479 3.57 7.09 -32.60
N THR A 480 3.75 6.38 -33.72
CA THR A 480 4.63 6.78 -34.82
C THR A 480 3.84 6.95 -36.11
N CYS A 481 4.19 7.93 -36.93
CA CYS A 481 3.53 8.16 -38.21
C CYS A 481 4.08 7.25 -39.30
N THR A 482 3.30 6.23 -39.66
CA THR A 482 3.66 5.19 -40.62
C THR A 482 2.80 5.29 -41.88
N LYS A 483 3.26 4.68 -42.97
CA LYS A 483 2.40 4.47 -44.15
C LYS A 483 1.46 3.29 -43.96
N CYS A 484 1.86 2.33 -43.12
CA CYS A 484 1.06 1.17 -42.78
C CYS A 484 -0.33 1.58 -42.31
N GLY A 485 -1.38 1.03 -42.92
CA GLY A 485 -2.75 1.35 -42.54
C GLY A 485 -3.35 2.52 -43.31
N ASN A 486 -2.69 3.04 -44.35
CA ASN A 486 -3.17 4.15 -45.18
C ASN A 486 -4.08 3.70 -46.35
N SER A 487 -4.55 2.46 -46.32
CA SER A 487 -5.36 1.79 -47.35
C SER A 487 -4.65 1.59 -48.69
N LYS A 488 -3.32 1.57 -48.71
CA LYS A 488 -2.50 1.28 -49.89
C LYS A 488 -1.30 0.42 -49.50
N LEU A 489 -0.98 -0.59 -50.30
CA LEU A 489 0.27 -1.35 -50.14
C LEU A 489 1.44 -0.52 -50.67
N ASP A 490 2.24 0.06 -49.77
CA ASP A 490 3.43 0.85 -50.10
C ASP A 490 4.69 -0.02 -50.29
N ASN A 491 5.72 0.50 -50.98
CA ASN A 491 6.95 -0.26 -51.31
C ASN A 491 7.75 -0.79 -50.11
N ASN A 492 7.52 -0.26 -48.91
CA ASN A 492 8.22 -0.67 -47.68
C ASN A 492 7.33 -1.55 -46.78
N GLU A 493 6.14 -1.92 -47.25
CA GLU A 493 5.20 -2.78 -46.54
C GLU A 493 5.19 -4.15 -47.19
N GLU A 494 5.15 -5.19 -46.36
CA GLU A 494 5.03 -6.56 -46.84
C GLU A 494 3.56 -6.94 -47.03
N CYS A 495 2.66 -6.31 -46.27
CA CYS A 495 1.21 -6.52 -46.31
C CYS A 495 0.49 -5.31 -45.68
N ASP A 496 -0.80 -5.08 -45.96
CA ASP A 496 -1.58 -4.03 -45.28
C ASP A 496 -3.06 -4.44 -45.11
N LEU A 497 -3.49 -4.64 -43.87
CA LEU A 497 -4.87 -5.03 -43.50
C LEU A 497 -5.92 -3.93 -43.74
N SER A 498 -5.51 -2.68 -43.93
CA SER A 498 -6.41 -1.55 -44.19
C SER A 498 -6.85 -1.44 -45.66
N VAL A 499 -6.26 -2.22 -46.56
CA VAL A 499 -6.65 -2.28 -47.97
C VAL A 499 -8.01 -2.98 -48.08
N GLU A 500 -8.98 -2.32 -48.70
CA GLU A 500 -10.35 -2.85 -48.82
C GLU A 500 -10.37 -4.23 -49.52
N GLY A 501 -10.90 -5.23 -48.83
CA GLY A 501 -10.96 -6.62 -49.31
C GLY A 501 -9.68 -7.44 -49.11
N TYR A 502 -8.63 -6.88 -48.51
CA TYR A 502 -7.41 -7.60 -48.16
C TYR A 502 -7.57 -8.30 -46.80
N GLN A 503 -7.52 -9.64 -46.79
CA GLN A 503 -7.54 -10.45 -45.57
C GLN A 503 -6.35 -11.39 -45.55
N ASP A 504 -5.51 -11.24 -44.53
CA ASP A 504 -4.27 -11.99 -44.36
C ASP A 504 -4.01 -12.24 -42.87
N SER A 505 -4.16 -13.49 -42.42
CA SER A 505 -3.96 -13.88 -41.02
C SER A 505 -2.48 -13.91 -40.60
N LEU A 506 -1.57 -13.83 -41.57
CA LEU A 506 -0.13 -13.82 -41.39
C LEU A 506 0.45 -12.41 -41.49
N CYS A 507 -0.38 -11.40 -41.77
CA CYS A 507 -0.02 -10.00 -41.67
C CYS A 507 -0.11 -9.49 -40.22
N THR A 508 0.85 -8.66 -39.81
CA THR A 508 0.85 -7.99 -38.50
C THR A 508 0.28 -6.58 -38.59
N ASN A 509 -0.10 -5.99 -37.45
CA ASN A 509 -0.58 -4.60 -37.38
C ASN A 509 0.50 -3.56 -37.77
N ALA A 510 1.76 -3.98 -37.87
CA ALA A 510 2.88 -3.17 -38.34
C ALA A 510 3.15 -3.32 -39.86
N CYS A 511 2.22 -3.92 -40.62
CA CYS A 511 2.33 -4.13 -42.07
C CYS A 511 3.54 -4.99 -42.51
N ASN A 512 3.99 -5.86 -41.62
CA ASN A 512 5.02 -6.86 -41.87
C ASN A 512 4.41 -8.26 -41.80
N CYS A 513 4.96 -9.20 -42.56
CA CYS A 513 4.60 -10.60 -42.45
C CYS A 513 5.12 -11.18 -41.12
N LYS A 514 4.37 -12.13 -40.53
CA LYS A 514 4.81 -12.84 -39.32
C LYS A 514 6.16 -13.52 -39.54
N TYR A 515 6.97 -13.59 -38.49
CA TYR A 515 8.31 -14.19 -38.55
C TYR A 515 8.31 -15.56 -39.25
N GLY A 516 9.16 -15.72 -40.28
CA GLY A 516 9.23 -16.93 -41.10
C GLY A 516 8.34 -16.93 -42.36
N THR A 517 7.60 -15.86 -42.61
CA THR A 517 6.77 -15.69 -43.82
C THR A 517 7.20 -14.45 -44.62
N GLN A 518 6.85 -14.39 -45.90
CA GLN A 518 7.16 -13.29 -46.82
C GLN A 518 6.02 -13.07 -47.81
N PRO A 519 5.93 -11.90 -48.49
CA PRO A 519 4.93 -11.67 -49.52
C PRO A 519 5.10 -12.65 -50.68
N MET A 520 4.10 -13.49 -50.90
CA MET A 520 4.09 -14.52 -51.95
C MET A 520 2.85 -14.37 -52.81
N THR A 521 3.04 -14.37 -54.13
CA THR A 521 1.92 -14.38 -55.07
C THR A 521 1.52 -15.81 -55.40
N VAL A 522 0.41 -16.27 -54.83
CA VAL A 522 -0.11 -17.63 -55.06
C VAL A 522 -1.34 -17.58 -55.97
N LYS A 523 -1.47 -18.58 -56.84
CA LYS A 523 -2.66 -18.76 -57.70
C LYS A 523 -3.64 -19.70 -57.03
N VAL A 524 -4.74 -19.17 -56.52
CA VAL A 524 -5.82 -19.96 -55.93
C VAL A 524 -7.06 -19.80 -56.82
N ASN A 525 -7.62 -20.91 -57.31
CA ASN A 525 -8.83 -20.93 -58.15
C ASN A 525 -8.79 -20.02 -59.40
N GLY A 526 -7.62 -19.85 -60.02
CA GLY A 526 -7.45 -19.05 -61.24
C GLY A 526 -7.26 -17.54 -61.03
N THR A 527 -7.32 -17.06 -59.79
CA THR A 527 -7.01 -15.68 -59.42
C THR A 527 -5.63 -15.64 -58.74
N SER A 528 -4.79 -14.67 -59.11
CA SER A 528 -3.49 -14.45 -58.46
C SER A 528 -3.67 -13.38 -57.38
N SER A 529 -3.33 -13.70 -56.14
CA SER A 529 -3.29 -12.74 -55.03
C SER A 529 -1.94 -12.83 -54.33
N THR A 530 -1.47 -11.72 -53.77
CA THR A 530 -0.24 -11.65 -52.96
C THR A 530 -0.65 -11.54 -51.50
N LYS A 531 -0.21 -12.48 -50.67
CA LYS A 531 -0.35 -12.42 -49.20
C LYS A 531 0.93 -12.94 -48.54
N CYS A 532 1.08 -12.73 -47.24
CA CYS A 532 2.13 -13.34 -46.45
C CYS A 532 1.98 -14.86 -46.45
N ALA A 533 3.03 -15.58 -46.87
CA ALA A 533 3.08 -17.03 -46.85
C ALA A 533 4.52 -17.52 -46.61
N VAL A 534 4.69 -18.82 -46.35
CA VAL A 534 6.03 -19.41 -46.32
C VAL A 534 6.67 -19.37 -47.73
N PRO A 535 8.00 -19.23 -47.85
CA PRO A 535 8.68 -19.06 -49.15
C PRO A 535 8.47 -20.19 -50.16
N THR A 536 8.14 -21.38 -49.69
CA THR A 536 7.88 -22.57 -50.52
C THR A 536 6.46 -22.63 -51.08
N CYS A 537 5.56 -21.76 -50.62
CA CYS A 537 4.16 -21.86 -50.91
C CYS A 537 3.80 -21.72 -52.40
N GLY A 538 2.93 -22.61 -52.88
CA GLY A 538 2.40 -22.66 -54.24
C GLY A 538 3.29 -23.43 -55.23
N ASN A 539 4.17 -24.30 -54.75
CA ASN A 539 5.15 -24.99 -55.61
C ASN A 539 4.72 -26.40 -56.08
N GLY A 540 3.57 -26.88 -55.60
CA GLY A 540 3.00 -28.20 -55.90
C GLY A 540 3.60 -29.35 -55.09
N LYS A 541 4.31 -29.06 -53.99
CA LYS A 541 4.89 -30.02 -53.05
C LYS A 541 4.67 -29.52 -51.62
N ILE A 542 4.32 -30.46 -50.75
CA ILE A 542 4.21 -30.19 -49.32
C ILE A 542 5.61 -30.09 -48.70
N ASP A 543 6.02 -28.86 -48.41
CA ASP A 543 7.28 -28.55 -47.74
C ASP A 543 7.13 -28.40 -46.22
N VAL A 544 8.27 -28.31 -45.52
CA VAL A 544 8.29 -28.14 -44.07
C VAL A 544 7.69 -26.78 -43.72
N TYR A 545 6.77 -26.75 -42.76
CA TYR A 545 6.02 -25.57 -42.30
C TYR A 545 4.79 -25.17 -43.15
N GLU A 546 4.43 -25.95 -44.18
CA GLU A 546 3.17 -25.77 -44.91
C GLU A 546 2.03 -26.57 -44.28
N GLU A 547 0.83 -25.98 -44.16
CA GLU A 547 -0.37 -26.72 -43.77
C GLU A 547 -1.03 -27.40 -44.98
N CYS A 548 -0.86 -26.80 -46.15
CA CYS A 548 -1.34 -27.25 -47.45
C CYS A 548 -0.53 -26.57 -48.57
N ASP A 549 -0.58 -27.07 -49.81
CA ASP A 549 0.16 -26.48 -50.95
C ASP A 549 -0.68 -26.40 -52.24
N GLY A 550 -1.97 -26.10 -52.08
CA GLY A 550 -2.93 -25.83 -53.15
C GLY A 550 -4.01 -26.91 -53.30
N GLY A 551 -5.27 -26.53 -53.22
CA GLY A 551 -6.41 -27.46 -53.23
C GLY A 551 -7.63 -26.85 -52.56
N TYR A 552 -8.67 -27.66 -52.32
CA TYR A 552 -9.87 -27.17 -51.64
C TYR A 552 -9.53 -26.69 -50.22
N GLY A 553 -9.99 -25.49 -49.86
CA GLY A 553 -9.77 -24.91 -48.53
C GLY A 553 -8.36 -24.39 -48.25
N CYS A 554 -7.42 -24.48 -49.18
CA CYS A 554 -6.05 -23.97 -49.02
C CYS A 554 -5.90 -22.56 -49.64
N ASP A 555 -5.52 -21.56 -48.84
CA ASP A 555 -5.18 -20.22 -49.31
C ASP A 555 -3.82 -19.83 -48.72
N HIS A 556 -2.84 -19.51 -49.57
CA HIS A 556 -1.48 -19.11 -49.14
C HIS A 556 -0.86 -20.07 -48.09
N CYS A 557 -1.03 -21.38 -48.33
CA CYS A 557 -0.50 -22.49 -47.53
C CYS A 557 -1.01 -22.58 -46.09
N VAL A 558 -2.13 -21.90 -45.82
CA VAL A 558 -2.92 -22.04 -44.61
C VAL A 558 -4.33 -22.50 -44.96
N CYS A 559 -4.92 -23.30 -44.07
CA CYS A 559 -6.30 -23.76 -44.25
C CYS A 559 -7.30 -22.64 -43.88
N VAL A 560 -8.17 -22.27 -44.82
CA VAL A 560 -9.16 -21.19 -44.69
C VAL A 560 -10.59 -21.73 -44.86
N ASN A 561 -11.60 -20.85 -44.78
CA ASN A 561 -13.01 -21.20 -44.97
C ASN A 561 -13.49 -22.35 -44.05
N MET A 562 -13.08 -22.32 -42.77
CA MET A 562 -13.40 -23.30 -41.73
C MET A 562 -12.86 -24.72 -41.97
N THR A 563 -12.01 -24.92 -42.97
CA THR A 563 -11.30 -26.19 -43.18
C THR A 563 -10.19 -26.37 -42.14
N LYS A 564 -9.78 -27.62 -41.91
CA LYS A 564 -8.75 -27.99 -40.93
C LYS A 564 -7.52 -28.54 -41.63
N LYS A 565 -6.35 -28.41 -41.01
CA LYS A 565 -5.14 -29.07 -41.50
C LYS A 565 -5.15 -30.57 -41.24
N TYR A 566 -4.59 -31.32 -42.18
CA TYR A 566 -4.27 -32.73 -41.99
C TYR A 566 -3.08 -32.88 -41.01
N SER A 567 -3.00 -34.01 -40.32
CA SER A 567 -1.86 -34.32 -39.43
C SER A 567 -0.55 -34.49 -40.22
N LYS A 568 -0.66 -34.98 -41.45
CA LYS A 568 0.38 -34.92 -42.47
C LYS A 568 -0.13 -34.02 -43.59
N ALA A 569 0.49 -32.87 -43.77
CA ALA A 569 0.05 -31.88 -44.75
C ALA A 569 -0.13 -32.51 -46.14
N ARG A 570 -1.21 -32.11 -46.82
CA ARG A 570 -1.65 -32.57 -48.14
C ARG A 570 -1.90 -31.34 -49.01
N LEU A 571 -2.08 -31.53 -50.32
CA LEU A 571 -2.32 -30.42 -51.25
C LEU A 571 -3.56 -29.60 -50.84
N ASP A 572 -4.65 -30.26 -50.44
CA ASP A 572 -5.89 -29.68 -49.95
C ASP A 572 -6.05 -29.74 -48.42
N CYS A 573 -7.04 -29.01 -47.92
CA CYS A 573 -7.41 -28.96 -46.51
C CYS A 573 -8.65 -29.81 -46.22
N LEU A 574 -8.71 -30.35 -45.00
CA LEU A 574 -9.80 -31.20 -44.54
C LEU A 574 -11.10 -30.38 -44.44
N PRO A 575 -12.19 -30.78 -45.10
CA PRO A 575 -13.47 -30.09 -45.02
C PRO A 575 -13.97 -29.94 -43.58
N SER A 576 -14.71 -28.87 -43.30
CA SER A 576 -15.32 -28.63 -41.99
C SER A 576 -16.39 -29.66 -41.60
N SER A 577 -16.87 -30.46 -42.56
CA SER A 577 -17.80 -31.57 -42.35
C SER A 577 -17.17 -32.70 -41.54
N CYS A 578 -15.86 -32.94 -41.71
CA CYS A 578 -15.18 -34.03 -41.05
C CYS A 578 -15.08 -33.82 -39.53
N GLY A 579 -15.57 -34.80 -38.79
CA GLY A 579 -15.76 -34.86 -37.35
C GLY A 579 -17.10 -34.32 -36.84
N ASN A 580 -18.11 -34.12 -37.69
CA ASN A 580 -19.41 -33.55 -37.29
C ASN A 580 -20.43 -34.60 -36.76
N LYS A 581 -20.05 -35.88 -36.77
CA LYS A 581 -20.83 -37.07 -36.40
C LYS A 581 -21.94 -37.44 -37.39
N LYS A 582 -21.83 -37.07 -38.65
CA LYS A 582 -22.68 -37.50 -39.77
C LYS A 582 -21.79 -37.91 -40.92
N LEU A 583 -22.07 -39.08 -41.51
CA LEU A 583 -21.34 -39.52 -42.69
C LEU A 583 -21.75 -38.64 -43.88
N ASP A 584 -20.90 -37.67 -44.22
CA ASP A 584 -21.12 -36.77 -45.35
C ASP A 584 -20.54 -37.35 -46.66
N GLU A 585 -20.98 -36.81 -47.79
CA GLU A 585 -20.61 -37.33 -49.11
C GLU A 585 -19.10 -37.18 -49.36
N GLY A 586 -18.39 -38.30 -49.50
CA GLY A 586 -16.93 -38.35 -49.64
C GLY A 586 -16.18 -38.81 -48.39
N GLU A 587 -16.85 -39.02 -47.27
CA GLU A 587 -16.27 -39.55 -46.02
C GLU A 587 -16.48 -41.07 -45.92
N GLU A 588 -15.48 -41.82 -45.46
CA GLU A 588 -15.62 -43.27 -45.19
C GLU A 588 -16.11 -43.55 -43.75
N CYS A 589 -15.91 -42.56 -42.89
CA CYS A 589 -16.28 -42.53 -41.48
C CYS A 589 -16.25 -41.06 -41.00
N ASP A 590 -16.98 -40.73 -39.94
CA ASP A 590 -17.09 -39.36 -39.42
C ASP A 590 -16.93 -39.29 -37.88
N GLY A 591 -16.12 -40.22 -37.36
CA GLY A 591 -15.73 -40.31 -35.96
C GLY A 591 -15.97 -41.67 -35.30
N GLY A 592 -14.96 -42.19 -34.60
CA GLY A 592 -15.00 -43.44 -33.85
C GLY A 592 -13.71 -44.26 -34.00
N ASP A 593 -13.67 -45.46 -33.41
CA ASP A 593 -12.47 -46.30 -33.46
C ASP A 593 -12.15 -46.73 -34.90
N GLY A 594 -10.88 -46.60 -35.29
CA GLY A 594 -10.41 -46.91 -36.64
C GLY A 594 -10.71 -45.84 -37.70
N CYS A 595 -11.28 -44.69 -37.31
CA CYS A 595 -11.50 -43.53 -38.19
C CYS A 595 -10.47 -42.44 -37.89
N ILE A 596 -9.63 -42.08 -38.87
CA ILE A 596 -8.67 -40.97 -38.75
C ILE A 596 -8.78 -40.13 -40.01
N GLU A 597 -8.92 -38.81 -39.87
CA GLU A 597 -9.07 -37.87 -41.01
C GLU A 597 -10.22 -38.24 -41.97
N CYS A 598 -11.31 -38.82 -41.42
CA CYS A 598 -12.48 -39.33 -42.15
C CYS A 598 -12.22 -40.49 -43.13
N GLU A 599 -11.09 -41.21 -42.93
CA GLU A 599 -10.69 -42.42 -43.65
C GLU A 599 -10.59 -43.62 -42.69
N CYS A 600 -11.06 -44.81 -43.11
CA CYS A 600 -10.94 -46.01 -42.30
C CYS A 600 -9.50 -46.58 -42.35
N GLN A 601 -8.91 -46.80 -41.18
CA GLN A 601 -7.53 -47.30 -41.09
C GLN A 601 -7.40 -48.77 -41.52
N PRO A 602 -6.23 -49.19 -42.05
CA PRO A 602 -6.02 -50.57 -42.49
C PRO A 602 -6.37 -51.60 -41.41
N GLY A 603 -7.19 -52.60 -41.74
CA GLY A 603 -7.71 -53.60 -40.81
C GLY A 603 -9.06 -53.27 -40.16
N TRP A 604 -9.65 -52.12 -40.52
CA TRP A 604 -10.99 -51.70 -40.14
C TRP A 604 -11.87 -51.57 -41.40
N TYR A 605 -13.15 -51.91 -41.28
CA TYR A 605 -14.09 -51.91 -42.42
C TYR A 605 -15.20 -50.87 -42.21
N SER A 606 -15.55 -50.13 -43.27
CA SER A 606 -16.70 -49.21 -43.28
C SER A 606 -18.02 -50.00 -43.21
N GLN A 607 -18.99 -49.50 -42.43
CA GLN A 607 -20.28 -50.17 -42.18
C GLN A 607 -21.48 -49.22 -42.31
N ASP A 608 -21.43 -48.25 -43.24
CA ASP A 608 -22.46 -47.21 -43.43
C ASP A 608 -22.82 -46.49 -42.13
N LYS A 609 -21.81 -46.28 -41.28
CA LYS A 609 -21.90 -45.67 -39.95
C LYS A 609 -20.74 -44.73 -39.76
N THR A 610 -20.89 -43.82 -38.81
CA THR A 610 -19.87 -42.82 -38.47
C THR A 610 -18.53 -43.42 -38.01
N HIS A 611 -18.46 -44.72 -37.65
CA HIS A 611 -17.25 -45.38 -37.16
C HIS A 611 -16.89 -46.64 -37.97
N CYS A 612 -15.60 -46.96 -38.02
CA CYS A 612 -15.09 -48.20 -38.62
C CYS A 612 -15.13 -49.35 -37.59
N SER A 613 -15.12 -50.62 -38.03
CA SER A 613 -15.09 -51.79 -37.11
C SER A 613 -13.99 -52.79 -37.43
N SER A 614 -13.33 -53.33 -36.39
CA SER A 614 -12.25 -54.33 -36.46
C SER A 614 -12.69 -55.78 -36.16
N GLN A 615 -13.97 -56.06 -35.89
CA GLN A 615 -14.46 -57.39 -35.47
C GLN A 615 -15.71 -57.86 -36.23
N SER A 616 -15.82 -59.17 -36.47
CA SER A 616 -17.02 -59.82 -37.03
C SER A 616 -18.10 -60.04 -35.96
N LEU A 617 -19.38 -60.02 -36.39
CA LEU A 617 -20.57 -59.84 -35.54
C LEU A 617 -20.73 -60.87 -34.38
N LEU A 618 -20.16 -62.07 -34.49
CA LEU A 618 -20.42 -63.20 -33.59
C LEU A 618 -19.54 -63.21 -32.32
N GLY A 619 -18.31 -62.69 -32.38
CA GLY A 619 -17.36 -62.70 -31.25
C GLY A 619 -17.65 -61.67 -30.15
N ARG A 620 -18.50 -60.68 -30.45
CA ARG A 620 -18.77 -59.52 -29.59
C ARG A 620 -19.67 -59.84 -28.39
N GLN A 621 -20.60 -60.78 -28.51
CA GLN A 621 -21.59 -61.01 -27.45
C GLN A 621 -21.08 -61.84 -26.26
N LEU A 622 -20.10 -62.73 -26.46
CA LEU A 622 -19.59 -63.60 -25.38
C LEU A 622 -18.57 -62.92 -24.46
N LYS A 623 -17.80 -61.95 -24.97
CA LYS A 623 -16.82 -61.18 -24.15
C LYS A 623 -17.49 -60.13 -23.26
N TYR A 624 -18.65 -59.60 -23.65
CA TYR A 624 -19.32 -58.51 -22.94
C TYR A 624 -19.84 -58.93 -21.56
N TRP A 625 -20.45 -60.11 -21.45
CA TRP A 625 -21.04 -60.58 -20.19
C TRP A 625 -19.99 -61.01 -19.14
N GLY A 626 -18.87 -61.60 -19.57
CA GLY A 626 -17.80 -62.01 -18.64
C GLY A 626 -16.99 -60.83 -18.07
N THR A 627 -16.84 -59.75 -18.83
CA THR A 627 -16.04 -58.59 -18.42
C THR A 627 -16.78 -57.71 -17.41
N LEU A 628 -18.11 -57.64 -17.50
CA LEU A 628 -18.94 -56.75 -16.69
C LEU A 628 -19.00 -57.18 -15.21
N VAL A 629 -19.01 -58.49 -14.96
CA VAL A 629 -18.98 -59.06 -13.60
C VAL A 629 -17.63 -58.79 -12.92
N ILE A 630 -16.52 -58.94 -13.64
CA ILE A 630 -15.17 -58.75 -13.08
C ILE A 630 -14.90 -57.27 -12.77
N VAL A 631 -15.37 -56.35 -13.61
CA VAL A 631 -15.21 -54.90 -13.39
C VAL A 631 -16.00 -54.41 -12.17
N TYR A 632 -17.20 -54.96 -11.94
CA TYR A 632 -18.03 -54.59 -10.79
C TYR A 632 -17.33 -54.89 -9.45
N TRP A 633 -16.71 -56.07 -9.33
CA TRP A 633 -15.98 -56.45 -8.12
C TRP A 633 -14.73 -55.60 -7.88
N ILE A 634 -13.98 -55.27 -8.94
CA ILE A 634 -12.80 -54.40 -8.83
C ILE A 634 -13.20 -53.00 -8.35
N PHE A 635 -14.31 -52.45 -8.86
CA PHE A 635 -14.79 -51.13 -8.46
C PHE A 635 -15.23 -51.08 -6.99
N PHE A 636 -15.90 -52.13 -6.50
CA PHE A 636 -16.32 -52.22 -5.10
C PHE A 636 -15.13 -52.18 -4.12
N PHE A 637 -14.05 -52.92 -4.40
CA PHE A 637 -12.86 -52.92 -3.55
C PHE A 637 -12.07 -51.60 -3.61
N ILE A 638 -12.03 -50.93 -4.76
CA ILE A 638 -11.40 -49.60 -4.88
C ILE A 638 -12.18 -48.55 -4.08
N LEU A 639 -13.52 -48.57 -4.15
CA LEU A 639 -14.37 -47.65 -3.38
C LEU A 639 -14.18 -47.84 -1.87
N LEU A 640 -14.10 -49.10 -1.41
CA LEU A 640 -13.81 -49.43 -0.02
C LEU A 640 -12.44 -48.89 0.43
N LEU A 641 -11.41 -49.03 -0.41
CA LEU A 641 -10.06 -48.53 -0.13
C LEU A 641 -10.03 -46.99 -0.04
N ILE A 642 -10.72 -46.29 -0.94
CA ILE A 642 -10.80 -44.82 -0.94
C ILE A 642 -11.52 -44.33 0.33
N LEU A 643 -12.62 -44.97 0.73
CA LEU A 643 -13.33 -44.61 1.96
C LEU A 643 -12.46 -44.84 3.21
N ILE A 644 -11.66 -45.92 3.24
CA ILE A 644 -10.72 -46.18 4.33
C ILE A 644 -9.60 -45.12 4.36
N LEU A 645 -9.04 -44.76 3.19
CA LEU A 645 -8.00 -43.72 3.12
C LEU A 645 -8.52 -42.35 3.52
N LEU A 646 -9.72 -41.97 3.08
CA LEU A 646 -10.39 -40.73 3.50
C LEU A 646 -10.67 -40.73 5.00
N TYR A 647 -11.13 -41.86 5.55
CA TYR A 647 -11.34 -42.02 6.98
C TYR A 647 -10.03 -41.86 7.78
N ILE A 648 -8.93 -42.46 7.33
CA ILE A 648 -7.61 -42.31 7.95
C ILE A 648 -7.11 -40.86 7.84
N LYS A 649 -7.25 -40.21 6.67
CA LYS A 649 -6.79 -38.83 6.43
C LYS A 649 -7.60 -37.83 7.26
N LEU A 650 -8.92 -38.01 7.34
CA LEU A 650 -9.82 -37.20 8.17
C LEU A 650 -9.49 -37.37 9.66
N THR A 651 -9.28 -38.61 10.11
CA THR A 651 -8.93 -38.88 11.50
C THR A 651 -7.54 -38.32 11.85
N LYS A 652 -6.58 -38.33 10.92
CA LYS A 652 -5.25 -37.74 11.11
C LYS A 652 -5.32 -36.22 11.18
N LYS A 653 -6.11 -35.57 10.31
CA LYS A 653 -6.28 -34.12 10.29
C LYS A 653 -7.00 -33.60 11.53
N ILE A 654 -8.05 -34.29 11.99
CA ILE A 654 -8.73 -33.98 13.26
C ILE A 654 -7.77 -34.12 14.45
N LYS A 655 -6.86 -35.12 14.42
CA LYS A 655 -5.86 -35.30 15.49
C LYS A 655 -4.79 -34.20 15.47
N GLN A 656 -4.38 -33.78 14.28
CA GLN A 656 -3.35 -32.77 14.07
C GLN A 656 -3.85 -31.36 14.46
N GLU A 657 -5.07 -30.98 14.07
CA GLU A 657 -5.67 -29.70 14.49
C GLU A 657 -5.84 -29.61 16.02
N ILE A 658 -6.18 -30.71 16.68
CA ILE A 658 -6.30 -30.79 18.15
C ILE A 658 -4.94 -30.72 18.88
N ASP A 659 -3.86 -31.16 18.22
CA ASP A 659 -2.50 -31.14 18.79
C ASP A 659 -1.77 -29.81 18.49
N ASP A 660 -2.02 -29.18 17.34
CA ASP A 660 -1.44 -27.88 16.96
C ASP A 660 -2.07 -26.72 17.76
N GLU A 661 -3.39 -26.73 18.04
CA GLU A 661 -4.03 -25.75 18.94
C GLU A 661 -3.46 -25.78 20.38
N LYS A 662 -2.80 -26.88 20.79
CA LYS A 662 -2.20 -26.99 22.14
C LYS A 662 -0.77 -26.50 22.21
N LEU A 663 -0.06 -26.32 21.09
CA LEU A 663 1.37 -26.00 21.04
C LEU A 663 1.66 -24.52 20.77
N VAL A 664 0.78 -23.79 20.09
CA VAL A 664 0.95 -22.35 19.77
C VAL A 664 0.91 -21.43 21.02
N ILE A 665 0.54 -21.97 22.19
CA ILE A 665 0.41 -21.20 23.45
C ILE A 665 1.77 -20.88 24.11
N PHE A 666 2.89 -21.48 23.69
CA PHE A 666 4.14 -21.44 24.46
C PHE A 666 5.38 -20.86 23.75
N GLU A 667 5.28 -20.35 22.53
CA GLU A 667 6.48 -19.88 21.81
C GLU A 667 7.05 -18.54 22.31
N ASN A 668 6.30 -17.71 23.04
CA ASN A 668 6.74 -16.37 23.47
C ASN A 668 6.60 -16.07 24.97
N THR A 669 6.51 -17.07 25.85
CA THR A 669 6.37 -16.84 27.30
C THR A 669 7.55 -17.40 28.09
N ILE A 670 8.28 -16.51 28.77
CA ILE A 670 9.24 -16.88 29.82
C ILE A 670 8.43 -17.55 30.95
N ILE A 671 8.62 -18.85 31.17
CA ILE A 671 7.95 -19.57 32.26
C ILE A 671 8.82 -19.49 33.52
N PRO A 672 8.49 -18.65 34.52
CA PRO A 672 9.26 -18.58 35.75
C PRO A 672 9.18 -19.91 36.50
N PHE A 673 10.31 -20.34 37.06
CA PHE A 673 10.38 -21.60 37.78
C PHE A 673 9.74 -21.51 39.17
N ASP A 674 8.69 -22.30 39.41
CA ASP A 674 8.08 -22.44 40.73
C ASP A 674 8.90 -23.41 41.62
N LYS A 675 9.40 -22.88 42.74
CA LYS A 675 10.25 -23.60 43.70
C LYS A 675 9.46 -24.41 44.73
N THR A 676 8.13 -24.29 44.79
CA THR A 676 7.35 -24.80 45.93
C THR A 676 7.11 -26.32 45.93
N ASN A 677 7.17 -27.00 44.78
CA ASN A 677 6.96 -28.46 44.66
C ASN A 677 8.02 -29.21 43.82
N SER A 678 9.18 -28.60 43.60
CA SER A 678 10.21 -29.11 42.70
C SER A 678 11.33 -29.82 43.47
N GLN A 679 11.64 -31.08 43.10
CA GLN A 679 12.79 -31.80 43.65
C GLN A 679 14.01 -31.57 42.77
N PHE A 680 15.05 -30.92 43.31
CA PHE A 680 16.28 -30.69 42.57
C PHE A 680 17.10 -31.97 42.48
N ILE A 681 17.48 -32.33 41.26
CA ILE A 681 18.37 -33.47 40.97
C ILE A 681 19.77 -32.90 40.76
N ASP A 682 20.75 -33.42 41.50
CA ASP A 682 22.15 -33.05 41.28
C ASP A 682 22.68 -33.77 40.03
N LEU A 683 22.98 -33.00 38.99
CA LEU A 683 23.48 -33.51 37.71
C LEU A 683 24.89 -34.13 37.81
N LYS A 684 25.59 -33.98 38.94
CA LYS A 684 26.89 -34.63 39.20
C LYS A 684 26.77 -36.12 39.54
N GLN A 685 25.57 -36.62 39.85
CA GLN A 685 25.32 -38.05 40.04
C GLN A 685 24.72 -38.66 38.76
N GLN A 686 25.21 -39.83 38.37
CA GLN A 686 24.81 -40.49 37.13
C GLN A 686 23.33 -40.91 37.19
N ASN A 687 22.50 -40.34 36.32
CA ASN A 687 21.06 -40.57 36.29
C ASN A 687 20.71 -41.62 35.20
N PRO A 688 20.03 -42.73 35.54
CA PRO A 688 19.72 -43.79 34.58
C PRO A 688 18.58 -43.43 33.61
N TYR A 689 17.85 -42.33 33.84
CA TYR A 689 16.67 -41.94 33.07
C TYR A 689 16.99 -40.94 31.94
N PHE A 690 17.85 -39.96 32.21
CA PHE A 690 18.28 -38.95 31.24
C PHE A 690 19.71 -38.52 31.52
N SER A 691 20.39 -37.97 30.51
CA SER A 691 21.73 -37.42 30.64
C SER A 691 21.90 -36.14 29.84
N PHE A 692 22.65 -35.19 30.38
CA PHE A 692 23.14 -34.02 29.65
C PHE A 692 24.60 -34.24 29.24
N SER A 693 25.01 -33.64 28.12
CA SER A 693 26.42 -33.68 27.66
C SER A 693 27.38 -33.02 28.64
N THR A 694 26.94 -31.95 29.31
CA THR A 694 27.74 -31.19 30.29
C THR A 694 26.87 -30.75 31.47
N THR A 695 27.50 -30.49 32.63
CA THR A 695 26.83 -29.96 33.82
C THR A 695 26.92 -28.44 33.93
N ASP A 696 27.82 -27.83 33.17
CA ASP A 696 28.09 -26.39 33.16
C ASP A 696 27.86 -25.85 31.74
N ILE A 697 27.26 -24.66 31.67
CA ILE A 697 27.05 -23.91 30.43
C ILE A 697 28.23 -22.95 30.32
N ASP A 698 29.22 -23.33 29.51
CA ASP A 698 30.41 -22.53 29.27
C ASP A 698 30.39 -21.98 27.84
N PHE A 699 30.59 -20.67 27.72
CA PHE A 699 30.69 -19.96 26.45
C PHE A 699 32.17 -19.76 26.01
N GLY A 700 33.13 -20.28 26.79
CA GLY A 700 34.58 -20.17 26.59
C GLY A 700 35.17 -18.83 27.03
N ASP A 701 36.46 -18.61 26.77
CA ASP A 701 37.21 -17.36 27.06
C ASP A 701 36.80 -16.17 26.15
N LYS A 702 35.56 -16.13 25.66
CA LYS A 702 35.04 -15.05 24.83
C LYS A 702 34.44 -13.98 25.74
N ARG A 703 34.94 -12.74 25.63
CA ARG A 703 34.25 -11.58 26.22
C ARG A 703 33.06 -11.26 25.32
N PRO A 704 31.79 -11.44 25.78
CA PRO A 704 30.65 -11.05 24.97
C PRO A 704 30.66 -9.53 24.75
N GLU A 705 30.43 -9.12 23.51
CA GLU A 705 30.16 -7.72 23.20
C GLU A 705 28.73 -7.37 23.64
N ILE A 706 28.50 -6.09 23.99
CA ILE A 706 27.20 -5.65 24.51
C ILE A 706 26.16 -5.75 23.38
N ASP A 707 25.00 -6.31 23.70
CA ASP A 707 23.87 -6.55 22.79
C ASP A 707 24.14 -7.54 21.63
N GLU A 708 25.26 -8.25 21.67
CA GLU A 708 25.55 -9.36 20.75
C GLU A 708 25.32 -10.73 21.41
N PRO A 709 24.60 -11.66 20.74
CA PRO A 709 24.36 -13.00 21.26
C PRO A 709 25.60 -13.88 21.14
N ILE A 710 25.99 -14.51 22.25
CA ILE A 710 26.91 -15.65 22.25
C ILE A 710 26.11 -16.94 22.46
N GLU A 711 26.45 -17.98 21.71
CA GLU A 711 25.70 -19.25 21.72
C GLU A 711 26.60 -20.41 22.14
N THR A 712 26.04 -21.37 22.86
CA THR A 712 26.65 -22.65 23.20
C THR A 712 25.59 -23.74 23.14
N THR A 713 25.98 -24.98 22.88
CA THR A 713 25.03 -26.09 22.73
C THR A 713 25.22 -27.16 23.80
N ILE A 714 24.11 -27.65 24.35
CA ILE A 714 24.09 -28.81 25.25
C ILE A 714 23.14 -29.87 24.68
N SER A 715 23.50 -31.15 24.76
CA SER A 715 22.62 -32.22 24.31
C SER A 715 21.91 -32.88 25.49
N LEU A 716 20.58 -32.99 25.42
CA LEU A 716 19.76 -33.76 26.36
C LEU A 716 19.38 -35.10 25.73
N THR A 717 19.82 -36.19 26.35
CA THR A 717 19.54 -37.56 25.91
C THR A 717 18.51 -38.22 26.82
N ASN A 718 17.50 -38.83 26.21
CA ASN A 718 16.54 -39.66 26.92
C ASN A 718 17.00 -41.12 26.96
N ASN A 719 17.41 -41.60 28.12
CA ASN A 719 17.87 -42.98 28.32
C ASN A 719 16.74 -43.92 28.78
N TRP A 720 15.50 -43.41 28.86
CA TRP A 720 14.34 -44.16 29.33
C TRP A 720 13.42 -44.61 28.18
N LYS A 721 12.48 -45.50 28.50
CA LYS A 721 11.59 -46.15 27.52
C LYS A 721 10.36 -45.32 27.14
N GLU A 722 10.11 -44.21 27.83
CA GLU A 722 8.97 -43.32 27.60
C GLU A 722 9.44 -41.97 27.06
N ASN A 723 8.57 -41.29 26.32
CA ASN A 723 8.87 -39.95 25.80
C ASN A 723 9.17 -38.98 26.95
N LEU A 724 10.28 -38.28 26.82
CA LEU A 724 10.75 -37.29 27.78
C LEU A 724 10.33 -35.90 27.35
N HIS A 725 9.55 -35.21 28.18
CA HIS A 725 9.20 -33.82 27.97
C HIS A 725 10.09 -32.94 28.84
N PHE A 726 10.71 -31.93 28.24
CA PHE A 726 11.53 -30.97 28.97
C PHE A 726 11.03 -29.55 28.75
N THR A 727 11.27 -28.68 29.74
CA THR A 727 10.99 -27.25 29.66
C THR A 727 12.16 -26.50 30.30
N PHE A 728 12.77 -25.62 29.51
CA PHE A 728 13.82 -24.73 29.97
C PHE A 728 13.19 -23.54 30.68
N HIS A 729 13.70 -23.14 31.84
CA HIS A 729 13.18 -21.98 32.56
C HIS A 729 14.27 -20.91 32.65
N SER A 730 14.03 -19.73 32.09
CA SER A 730 14.87 -18.54 32.27
C SER A 730 14.14 -17.46 33.05
N GLY A 731 14.87 -16.50 33.61
CA GLY A 731 14.31 -15.31 34.23
C GLY A 731 14.46 -14.10 33.31
N ASP A 732 13.57 -13.10 33.47
CA ASP A 732 13.69 -11.81 32.82
C ASP A 732 14.59 -10.90 33.65
N TYR A 733 15.84 -10.71 33.22
CA TYR A 733 16.82 -9.89 33.94
C TYR A 733 17.13 -8.61 33.14
N PRO A 734 17.08 -7.42 33.75
CA PRO A 734 17.26 -6.15 33.03
C PRO A 734 18.69 -5.93 32.49
N LYS A 735 19.68 -6.73 32.92
CA LYS A 735 21.09 -6.57 32.57
C LYS A 735 21.59 -7.58 31.54
N TYR A 736 20.90 -8.70 31.36
CA TYR A 736 21.30 -9.77 30.47
C TYR A 736 20.12 -10.68 30.18
N GLU A 737 20.17 -11.41 29.07
CA GLU A 737 19.10 -12.31 28.65
C GLU A 737 19.68 -13.69 28.33
N ILE A 738 19.01 -14.74 28.80
CA ILE A 738 19.36 -16.14 28.50
C ILE A 738 18.17 -16.79 27.84
N MET A 739 18.36 -17.30 26.63
CA MET A 739 17.33 -18.01 25.86
C MET A 739 17.81 -19.40 25.46
N CYS A 740 16.88 -20.30 25.20
CA CYS A 740 17.17 -21.65 24.72
C CYS A 740 16.27 -22.00 23.55
N LYS A 741 16.85 -22.58 22.49
CA LYS A 741 16.14 -23.09 21.33
C LYS A 741 16.41 -24.60 21.16
N PRO A 742 15.38 -25.47 21.15
CA PRO A 742 13.99 -25.20 21.52
C PRO A 742 13.80 -24.99 23.03
N PHE A 743 12.80 -24.17 23.42
CA PHE A 743 12.52 -23.83 24.83
C PHE A 743 11.77 -24.94 25.58
N THR A 744 10.91 -25.66 24.88
CA THR A 744 10.21 -26.85 25.37
C THR A 744 10.20 -27.89 24.24
N GLY A 745 10.20 -29.17 24.58
CA GLY A 745 10.27 -30.21 23.56
C GLY A 745 10.04 -31.61 24.10
N THR A 746 9.92 -32.56 23.18
CA THR A 746 9.78 -33.98 23.48
C THR A 746 10.95 -34.74 22.87
N VAL A 747 11.63 -35.54 23.70
CA VAL A 747 12.73 -36.40 23.29
C VAL A 747 12.26 -37.85 23.37
N HIS A 748 12.23 -38.53 22.23
CA HIS A 748 11.81 -39.93 22.17
C HIS A 748 12.83 -40.86 22.84
N PRO A 749 12.44 -42.09 23.20
CA PRO A 749 13.33 -43.06 23.85
C PRO A 749 14.63 -43.29 23.06
N SER A 750 15.77 -43.20 23.75
CA SER A 750 17.12 -43.35 23.18
C SER A 750 17.54 -42.30 22.15
N GLU A 751 16.76 -41.23 21.97
CA GLU A 751 17.14 -40.07 21.15
C GLU A 751 17.77 -38.97 22.00
N SER A 752 18.50 -38.08 21.32
CA SER A 752 19.09 -36.87 21.92
C SER A 752 18.61 -35.64 21.15
N ILE A 753 18.31 -34.58 21.87
CA ILE A 753 18.02 -33.27 21.30
C ILE A 753 19.13 -32.29 21.67
N GLU A 754 19.47 -31.40 20.75
CA GLU A 754 20.41 -30.32 20.98
C GLU A 754 19.67 -29.05 21.40
N LEU A 755 20.10 -28.47 22.52
CA LEU A 755 19.59 -27.24 23.09
C LEU A 755 20.62 -26.15 22.85
N THR A 756 20.28 -25.19 21.99
CA THR A 756 21.13 -24.03 21.73
C THR A 756 20.79 -22.93 22.72
N ILE A 757 21.72 -22.64 23.63
CA ILE A 757 21.57 -21.64 24.66
C ILE A 757 22.28 -20.37 24.19
N SER A 758 21.53 -19.28 24.07
CA SER A 758 22.05 -17.96 23.74
C SER A 758 22.08 -17.06 24.97
N PHE A 759 23.15 -16.27 25.09
CA PHE A 759 23.32 -15.26 26.12
C PHE A 759 23.61 -13.91 25.49
N ILE A 760 22.89 -12.88 25.92
CA ILE A 760 23.08 -11.49 25.48
C ILE A 760 23.34 -10.64 26.72
N ALA A 761 24.48 -9.95 26.77
CA ALA A 761 24.78 -9.01 27.84
C ALA A 761 24.35 -7.59 27.44
N ARG A 762 23.46 -6.96 28.21
CA ARG A 762 23.03 -5.57 27.97
C ARG A 762 23.94 -4.54 28.67
N CYS A 763 24.75 -4.99 29.63
CA CYS A 763 25.82 -4.18 30.24
C CYS A 763 26.93 -5.07 30.83
N THR A 764 28.07 -4.49 31.17
CA THR A 764 29.19 -5.21 31.79
C THR A 764 28.80 -5.75 33.18
N THR A 765 28.66 -7.06 33.32
CA THR A 765 28.28 -7.73 34.58
C THR A 765 29.08 -9.03 34.77
N VAL A 766 29.32 -9.43 36.03
CA VAL A 766 29.84 -10.77 36.37
C VAL A 766 28.65 -11.67 36.67
N LEU A 767 28.49 -12.76 35.92
CA LEU A 767 27.34 -13.65 36.00
C LEU A 767 27.69 -14.97 36.69
N ASN A 768 26.86 -15.39 37.65
CA ASN A 768 26.89 -16.74 38.22
C ASN A 768 25.46 -17.18 38.52
N GLU A 769 24.76 -17.62 37.47
CA GLU A 769 23.33 -17.95 37.51
C GLU A 769 23.13 -19.45 37.29
N LYS A 770 22.09 -20.02 37.92
CA LYS A 770 21.70 -21.42 37.72
C LYS A 770 20.39 -21.47 36.96
N VAL A 771 20.37 -22.18 35.84
CA VAL A 771 19.19 -22.32 34.99
C VAL A 771 18.48 -23.64 35.29
N PRO A 772 17.24 -23.62 35.80
CA PRO A 772 16.49 -24.85 36.02
C PRO A 772 15.86 -25.38 34.73
N ILE A 773 15.95 -26.70 34.53
CA ILE A 773 15.26 -27.42 33.45
C ILE A 773 14.32 -28.43 34.11
N THR A 774 13.03 -28.32 33.82
CA THR A 774 12.02 -29.28 34.29
C THR A 774 11.95 -30.45 33.34
N ILE A 775 11.95 -31.67 33.88
CA ILE A 775 11.99 -32.93 33.12
C ILE A 775 10.85 -33.82 33.60
N ARG A 776 9.99 -34.28 32.68
CA ARG A 776 8.81 -35.10 32.99
C ARG A 776 8.64 -36.23 31.97
N TYR A 777 8.21 -37.41 32.43
CA TYR A 777 7.91 -38.57 31.58
C TYR A 777 6.39 -38.82 31.56
N GLY A 778 5.84 -39.17 30.40
CA GLY A 778 4.44 -39.57 30.26
C GLY A 778 3.72 -38.92 29.07
N GLN A 779 2.38 -38.96 29.07
CA GLN A 779 1.56 -38.38 28.00
C GLN A 779 1.39 -36.88 28.18
N LEU A 780 1.76 -36.08 27.16
CA LEU A 780 1.70 -34.62 27.11
C LEU A 780 0.39 -34.02 27.66
N GLN A 781 -0.76 -34.67 27.40
CA GLN A 781 -2.07 -34.20 27.85
C GLN A 781 -2.22 -34.19 29.38
N ASN A 782 -1.61 -35.14 30.10
CA ASN A 782 -1.65 -35.17 31.56
C ASN A 782 -0.73 -34.09 32.14
N ILE A 783 0.40 -33.83 31.49
CA ILE A 783 1.37 -32.79 31.89
C ILE A 783 0.76 -31.39 31.73
N ILE A 784 0.11 -31.10 30.60
CA ILE A 784 -0.57 -29.82 30.38
C ILE A 784 -1.71 -29.62 31.39
N LYS A 785 -2.44 -30.68 31.73
CA LYS A 785 -3.55 -30.62 32.70
C LYS A 785 -3.07 -30.35 34.13
N GLU A 786 -1.88 -30.83 34.49
CA GLU A 786 -1.23 -30.51 35.78
C GLU A 786 -0.60 -29.12 35.79
N ILE A 787 0.08 -28.69 34.73
CA ILE A 787 0.64 -27.32 34.63
C ILE A 787 -0.47 -26.27 34.75
N LYS A 788 -1.61 -26.48 34.07
CA LYS A 788 -2.81 -25.62 34.19
C LYS A 788 -3.43 -25.63 35.59
N ARG A 789 -3.21 -26.69 36.38
CA ARG A 789 -3.70 -26.80 37.76
C ARG A 789 -2.75 -26.11 38.75
N GLU A 790 -1.44 -26.14 38.48
CA GLU A 790 -0.40 -25.57 39.33
C GLU A 790 -0.19 -24.07 39.07
N ASN A 791 -0.46 -23.57 37.86
CA ASN A 791 -0.37 -22.16 37.48
C ASN A 791 -1.69 -21.66 36.87
N PRO A 792 -2.75 -21.45 37.69
CA PRO A 792 -4.07 -21.05 37.20
C PRO A 792 -4.11 -19.65 36.56
N ASP A 793 -3.13 -18.79 36.83
CA ASP A 793 -3.08 -17.41 36.33
C ASP A 793 -2.61 -17.29 34.87
N LEU A 794 -2.17 -18.39 34.24
CA LEU A 794 -1.94 -18.45 32.78
C LEU A 794 -3.25 -18.62 31.99
N ILE A 795 -4.39 -18.63 32.67
CA ILE A 795 -5.74 -18.78 32.11
C ILE A 795 -6.52 -17.49 32.36
N PRO A 796 -6.04 -16.33 31.88
CA PRO A 796 -6.91 -15.49 31.06
C PRO A 796 -6.14 -14.60 30.07
N GLN A 797 -5.84 -15.10 28.87
CA GLN A 797 -5.64 -14.26 27.67
C GLN A 797 -6.20 -14.96 26.43
N ASN A 798 -7.48 -15.32 26.50
CA ASN A 798 -8.28 -15.60 25.30
C ASN A 798 -9.67 -15.00 25.51
N SER A 799 -9.70 -13.67 25.57
CA SER A 799 -10.85 -12.80 25.28
C SER A 799 -10.44 -11.37 25.66
N GLN A 800 -9.96 -10.61 24.67
CA GLN A 800 -10.15 -9.16 24.51
C GLN A 800 -9.09 -8.61 23.53
N SER A 801 -9.42 -8.72 22.24
CA SER A 801 -9.09 -7.70 21.27
C SER A 801 -10.13 -6.58 21.37
N SER A 802 -9.86 -5.56 22.20
CA SER A 802 -10.34 -4.20 21.99
C SER A 802 -9.55 -3.21 22.84
N GLN A 803 -8.94 -2.25 22.12
CA GLN A 803 -8.54 -0.92 22.57
C GLN A 803 -7.32 -0.80 23.50
N ASN A 804 -6.29 -0.22 22.90
CA ASN A 804 -5.33 0.67 23.54
C ASN A 804 -5.97 1.55 24.63
N SER A 805 -5.29 1.69 25.74
CA SER A 805 -4.68 2.99 26.06
C SER A 805 -3.70 2.84 27.22
N GLU A 806 -2.45 3.20 26.97
CA GLU A 806 -1.64 3.79 28.01
C GLU A 806 -2.35 5.03 28.55
N SER A 807 -2.48 5.12 29.87
CA SER A 807 -2.00 6.33 30.55
C SER A 807 -1.82 6.06 32.05
N ASP A 808 -0.56 6.12 32.46
CA ASP A 808 -0.15 6.50 33.80
C ASP A 808 -0.94 7.71 34.33
N ASN A 809 -1.31 7.69 35.61
CA ASN A 809 -0.62 8.53 36.59
C ASN A 809 -1.18 8.46 38.03
N LYS A 810 -0.24 8.17 38.95
CA LYS A 810 0.05 8.92 40.19
C LYS A 810 -1.09 9.26 41.16
N SER A 811 -1.04 8.61 42.33
CA SER A 811 -0.31 9.10 43.53
C SER A 811 -1.11 9.15 44.84
N ARG A 812 -0.43 8.65 45.89
CA ARG A 812 -0.55 9.00 47.33
C ARG A 812 -1.89 8.67 48.00
N SER A 813 -1.97 8.26 49.26
CA SER A 813 -1.05 7.80 50.29
C SER A 813 -1.95 7.45 51.49
N SER A 814 -1.38 6.76 52.48
CA SER A 814 -1.83 6.63 53.87
C SER A 814 -3.12 5.85 54.17
N SER A 815 -2.91 4.61 54.61
CA SER A 815 -3.26 4.12 55.95
C SER A 815 -4.41 4.83 56.67
N THR A 816 -5.50 4.13 56.97
CA THR A 816 -5.81 3.63 58.34
C THR A 816 -7.18 2.96 58.40
N ASN A 817 -7.20 1.86 59.17
CA ASN A 817 -8.26 1.42 60.08
C ASN A 817 -9.69 1.21 59.58
N GLY A 818 -10.13 -0.04 59.79
CA GLY A 818 -11.24 -0.26 60.71
C GLY A 818 -12.53 -0.76 60.07
N SER A 819 -12.86 -2.02 60.38
CA SER A 819 -14.14 -2.47 60.93
C SER A 819 -15.38 -1.61 60.67
N SER A 820 -16.55 -2.09 60.31
CA SER A 820 -17.12 -3.43 60.25
C SER A 820 -18.62 -3.19 60.05
N SER A 821 -19.29 -3.91 59.15
CA SER A 821 -20.70 -4.27 59.35
C SER A 821 -21.17 -5.26 58.28
N GLN A 822 -21.25 -6.52 58.70
CA GLN A 822 -22.12 -7.51 58.08
C GLN A 822 -23.58 -7.09 58.19
N LYS A 823 -24.36 -7.33 57.12
CA LYS A 823 -25.71 -7.95 57.09
C LYS A 823 -26.30 -7.77 55.68
N ASN A 824 -26.38 -8.82 54.88
CA ASN A 824 -27.45 -9.84 54.79
C ASN A 824 -28.63 -9.40 53.90
N SER A 825 -28.78 -10.07 52.76
CA SER A 825 -30.04 -10.61 52.21
C SER A 825 -29.79 -11.09 50.78
N HIS A 826 -30.28 -12.20 50.26
CA HIS A 826 -30.97 -13.37 50.79
C HIS A 826 -30.95 -14.36 49.62
N THR A 827 -30.62 -15.63 49.88
CA THR A 827 -31.03 -16.73 49.02
C THR A 827 -32.23 -17.41 49.67
N SER A 828 -33.30 -17.56 48.90
CA SER A 828 -34.34 -18.60 48.97
C SER A 828 -34.65 -18.90 47.49
N LEU A 829 -34.73 -20.13 46.98
CA LEU A 829 -35.25 -21.38 47.53
C LEU A 829 -34.50 -22.62 47.00
N ASN A 830 -34.56 -23.66 47.83
CA ASN A 830 -34.62 -25.10 47.56
C ASN A 830 -33.38 -25.91 47.17
N THR A 831 -32.64 -26.27 48.22
CA THR A 831 -32.29 -27.64 48.68
C THR A 831 -32.99 -28.85 48.01
N GLN A 832 -32.22 -29.90 47.66
CA GLN A 832 -31.96 -31.11 48.48
C GLN A 832 -30.96 -32.03 47.72
N LYS A 833 -29.69 -32.17 48.14
CA LYS A 833 -29.08 -33.06 49.17
C LYS A 833 -29.12 -34.56 48.85
N ASN A 834 -27.95 -35.19 48.68
CA ASN A 834 -27.37 -36.07 49.71
C ASN A 834 -25.96 -36.59 49.37
N THR A 835 -25.06 -36.33 50.32
CA THR A 835 -23.76 -36.94 50.59
C THR A 835 -23.91 -38.35 51.18
N PRO A 836 -22.80 -39.07 51.36
CA PRO A 836 -22.52 -39.61 52.70
C PRO A 836 -21.17 -39.15 53.26
N SER A 837 -21.24 -38.79 54.54
CA SER A 837 -20.17 -38.32 55.41
C SER A 837 -19.45 -39.47 56.13
N GLY A 838 -18.28 -39.16 56.71
CA GLY A 838 -18.06 -39.52 58.11
C GLY A 838 -16.65 -40.00 58.47
N SER A 839 -15.89 -39.13 59.15
CA SER A 839 -14.89 -39.51 60.15
C SER A 839 -15.26 -38.84 61.49
N GLY A 840 -15.26 -39.62 62.58
CA GLY A 840 -15.67 -39.22 63.94
C GLY A 840 -14.81 -38.10 64.58
N LYS A 841 -15.13 -37.55 65.76
CA LYS A 841 -15.79 -38.10 66.95
C LYS A 841 -16.49 -36.97 67.74
N SER A 842 -17.66 -37.28 68.31
CA SER A 842 -18.04 -37.22 69.73
C SER A 842 -19.55 -37.40 69.88
#